data_AF-A0A6J5X949-F1
#
_entry.id   AF-A0A6J5X949-F1
#
_cell.length_a   1.000
_cell.length_b   1.000
_cell.length_c   1.000
_cell.angle_alpha   90.00
_cell.angle_beta   90.00
_cell.angle_gamma   90.00
#
_symmetry.space_group_name_H-M   'P 1'
#
loop_
_entity.id
_entity.type
_entity.pdbx_description
1 polymer ?
#
loop_
_entity_poly.entity_id
_entity_poly.type
_entity_poly.pdbx_seq_one_letter_code
_entity_poly.pdbx_strand_id
1 'polypeptide(L)'
;MANEEKDSVEDYLPLKDFKAEIEVQEGAFSLCFWLYLMSSTAFPARLIQVQSGAMEGAPFLVLSEKKKMVLLPLSILHKEAPETCDLTSLSEVPHVAMETEFPMEKWIHIGCEVSSDFVLLHIDGEIAGKKAMSSLFNKDSISSGLTKITLVCGGGDDNSLQGYVHNHKVLPLTSSIMEYYAKDPPLQLSIDNSSASEIEEGSDGVWSIVGGKASCRRIFSLDVVLLDAFSHPINKELEVIASLVYADNGAPVEKTSDGEAPLLASQDGVEFASCDRPSKMLHGHASFKLKISQLSSKCDNRMFRIMFHMPKLETYPFLKAFSPPIRCISRNRSTRISSRLWKRPASANDQLNLSQLSGLDDETLELHHSSIHEEKLSPSSKRCRLGQDDECNSHSRTANQVKNVVRRSDSLEELDVSQTDSESPEARNSALKSTSSSRNPMSDATIFKYCLAGLTEKTLLLKEISSTGSNEELLSFSHQVSLYSGCSHHRHQIAMAKRLIEEGNKAWNLISQNKHQVPWESVVFEIEEQFMKIACCNSRALTQQDFELLRRIAGCQEYLAQENFEKMWCWLYPVALTLSKDWINTMWSSTSPKWIEGFITKEEAETSLQGSRGLQESGTFVLRFPTSRSWPHPDAGSLVVTYVSSKHAIHNKLISLDQMFSSAEREKNAKPLQDMLLAEPELSRLGRQEIY
;
A
#
# COMPACT_ATOMS: atom_id res chain seq x y z
N MET A 1 -20.84 -1.80 -40.54
CA MET A 1 -21.56 -1.62 -39.26
C MET A 1 -20.64 -2.21 -38.20
N ALA A 2 -20.08 -1.36 -37.33
CA ALA A 2 -19.27 -1.85 -36.22
C ALA A 2 -20.23 -2.40 -35.15
N ASN A 3 -19.93 -3.56 -34.59
CA ASN A 3 -20.54 -3.95 -33.33
C ASN A 3 -19.89 -3.10 -32.26
N GLU A 4 -20.67 -2.22 -31.61
CA GLU A 4 -20.28 -1.65 -30.34
C GLU A 4 -20.26 -2.80 -29.32
N GLU A 5 -19.08 -3.16 -28.81
CA GLU A 5 -18.99 -3.96 -27.59
C GLU A 5 -19.62 -3.15 -26.47
N LYS A 6 -20.76 -3.61 -25.97
CA LYS A 6 -21.35 -3.05 -24.74
C LYS A 6 -20.36 -3.22 -23.59
N ASP A 7 -20.04 -2.11 -22.93
CA ASP A 7 -19.30 -2.07 -21.66
C ASP A 7 -19.97 -3.03 -20.67
N SER A 8 -19.36 -4.19 -20.43
CA SER A 8 -20.02 -5.36 -19.82
C SER A 8 -20.11 -5.28 -18.29
N VAL A 9 -20.73 -4.22 -17.78
CA VAL A 9 -20.94 -3.99 -16.33
C VAL A 9 -22.34 -3.45 -16.01
N GLU A 10 -23.30 -3.58 -16.95
CA GLU A 10 -24.69 -3.15 -16.77
C GLU A 10 -25.56 -4.14 -15.95
N ASP A 11 -25.03 -5.33 -15.60
CA ASP A 11 -25.82 -6.50 -15.14
C ASP A 11 -26.04 -6.65 -13.62
N TYR A 12 -25.92 -5.57 -12.84
CA TYR A 12 -26.21 -5.58 -11.39
C TYR A 12 -27.56 -4.92 -11.08
N LEU A 13 -28.55 -5.72 -10.68
CA LEU A 13 -29.90 -5.26 -10.37
C LEU A 13 -30.03 -4.96 -8.87
N PRO A 14 -30.55 -3.79 -8.45
CA PRO A 14 -30.89 -3.58 -7.04
C PRO A 14 -31.97 -4.58 -6.60
N LEU A 15 -31.84 -5.16 -5.40
CA LEU A 15 -32.73 -6.23 -4.95
C LEU A 15 -34.22 -5.82 -4.95
N LYS A 16 -34.52 -4.56 -4.61
CA LYS A 16 -35.87 -3.97 -4.70
C LYS A 16 -36.51 -4.04 -6.10
N ASP A 17 -35.69 -4.03 -7.15
CA ASP A 17 -36.12 -4.06 -8.55
C ASP A 17 -36.13 -5.50 -9.10
N PHE A 18 -35.82 -6.50 -8.27
CA PHE A 18 -35.90 -7.92 -8.62
C PHE A 18 -37.33 -8.32 -8.98
N LYS A 19 -37.47 -8.89 -10.19
CA LYS A 19 -38.69 -9.53 -10.68
C LYS A 19 -38.32 -10.74 -11.53
N ALA A 20 -38.84 -11.92 -11.18
CA ALA A 20 -38.75 -13.13 -11.99
C ALA A 20 -40.15 -13.66 -12.31
N GLU A 21 -40.46 -13.83 -13.59
CA GLU A 21 -41.71 -14.47 -14.05
C GLU A 21 -41.47 -15.96 -14.28
N ILE A 22 -42.29 -16.80 -13.66
CA ILE A 22 -42.19 -18.26 -13.69
C ILE A 22 -43.45 -18.82 -14.35
N GLU A 23 -43.28 -19.47 -15.49
CA GLU A 23 -44.29 -20.34 -16.07
C GLU A 23 -44.13 -21.73 -15.46
N VAL A 24 -45.05 -22.09 -14.56
CA VAL A 24 -45.04 -23.40 -13.89
C VAL A 24 -45.54 -24.47 -14.86
N GLN A 25 -44.67 -24.90 -15.76
CA GLN A 25 -44.87 -26.10 -16.57
C GLN A 25 -44.61 -27.32 -15.68
N GLU A 26 -45.55 -28.26 -15.63
CA GLU A 26 -45.47 -29.52 -14.87
C GLU A 26 -45.34 -29.42 -13.33
N GLY A 27 -45.55 -28.24 -12.73
CA GLY A 27 -45.58 -28.10 -11.27
C GLY A 27 -44.20 -28.03 -10.60
N ALA A 28 -43.15 -27.73 -11.37
CA ALA A 28 -41.77 -27.64 -10.86
C ALA A 28 -40.93 -26.57 -11.58
N PHE A 29 -39.99 -25.94 -10.88
CA PHE A 29 -39.02 -24.99 -11.42
C PHE A 29 -37.78 -24.88 -10.52
N SER A 30 -36.68 -24.38 -11.09
CA SER A 30 -35.48 -23.95 -10.37
C SER A 30 -35.27 -22.44 -10.57
N LEU A 31 -34.93 -21.71 -9.51
CA LEU A 31 -34.52 -20.31 -9.55
C LEU A 31 -33.09 -20.22 -9.03
N CYS A 32 -32.17 -19.59 -9.77
CA CYS A 32 -30.82 -19.33 -9.29
C CYS A 32 -30.38 -17.89 -9.55
N PHE A 33 -29.64 -17.30 -8.62
CA PHE A 33 -29.09 -15.94 -8.71
C PHE A 33 -27.98 -15.70 -7.69
N TRP A 34 -27.12 -14.73 -7.95
CA TRP A 34 -26.19 -14.19 -6.96
C TRP A 34 -26.85 -13.10 -6.13
N LEU A 35 -26.67 -13.14 -4.81
CA LEU A 35 -27.19 -12.15 -3.85
C LEU A 35 -26.06 -11.47 -3.09
N TYR A 36 -26.13 -10.16 -2.94
CA TYR A 36 -25.31 -9.35 -2.04
C TYR A 36 -26.23 -8.54 -1.11
N LEU A 37 -26.03 -8.62 0.21
CA LEU A 37 -26.78 -7.84 1.20
C LEU A 37 -25.86 -6.92 2.00
N MET A 38 -26.33 -5.68 2.25
CA MET A 38 -25.61 -4.70 3.05
C MET A 38 -25.77 -4.97 4.55
N SER A 39 -24.74 -4.64 5.35
CA SER A 39 -24.76 -4.80 6.81
C SER A 39 -25.83 -3.98 7.54
N SER A 40 -26.39 -2.96 6.89
CA SER A 40 -27.52 -2.14 7.34
C SER A 40 -28.87 -2.84 7.31
N THR A 41 -28.96 -4.04 6.71
CA THR A 41 -30.22 -4.80 6.60
C THR A 41 -30.80 -5.14 7.98
N ALA A 42 -32.07 -4.80 8.21
CA ALA A 42 -32.80 -5.20 9.42
C ALA A 42 -33.25 -6.66 9.35
N PHE A 43 -33.34 -7.35 10.49
CA PHE A 43 -33.80 -8.75 10.59
C PHE A 43 -35.00 -8.87 11.54
N PRO A 44 -35.98 -9.75 11.27
CA PRO A 44 -36.06 -10.64 10.10
C PRO A 44 -36.46 -9.89 8.81
N ALA A 45 -36.07 -10.39 7.64
CA ALA A 45 -36.31 -9.74 6.35
C ALA A 45 -36.99 -10.67 5.34
N ARG A 46 -37.99 -10.17 4.62
CA ARG A 46 -38.58 -10.85 3.44
C ARG A 46 -37.74 -10.49 2.21
N LEU A 47 -36.97 -11.43 1.66
CA LEU A 47 -36.13 -11.18 0.49
C LEU A 47 -36.92 -11.25 -0.81
N ILE A 48 -37.67 -12.34 -0.97
CA ILE A 48 -38.51 -12.59 -2.16
C ILE A 48 -39.90 -12.99 -1.70
N GLN A 49 -40.92 -12.41 -2.32
CA GLN A 49 -42.33 -12.72 -2.14
C GLN A 49 -42.99 -13.11 -3.47
N VAL A 50 -44.09 -13.83 -3.38
CA VAL A 50 -44.93 -14.26 -4.50
C VAL A 50 -46.06 -13.27 -4.67
N GLN A 51 -46.14 -12.65 -5.84
CA GLN A 51 -47.25 -11.77 -6.19
C GLN A 51 -48.30 -12.53 -7.01
N SER A 52 -49.54 -12.53 -6.51
CA SER A 52 -50.71 -13.14 -7.15
C SER A 52 -51.94 -12.27 -6.96
N GLY A 53 -52.18 -11.35 -7.91
CA GLY A 53 -53.33 -10.44 -7.86
C GLY A 53 -53.15 -9.27 -6.89
N ALA A 54 -54.24 -8.89 -6.22
CA ALA A 54 -54.34 -7.66 -5.41
C ALA A 54 -54.14 -7.86 -3.88
N MET A 55 -53.56 -9.00 -3.47
CA MET A 55 -53.27 -9.31 -2.06
C MET A 55 -51.78 -9.08 -1.76
N GLU A 56 -51.45 -8.87 -0.47
CA GLU A 56 -50.06 -8.81 0.01
C GLU A 56 -49.32 -10.13 -0.30
N GLY A 57 -48.05 -10.04 -0.72
CA GLY A 57 -47.34 -11.18 -1.27
C GLY A 57 -46.94 -12.23 -0.23
N ALA A 58 -47.16 -13.49 -0.54
CA ALA A 58 -46.73 -14.59 0.33
C ALA A 58 -45.19 -14.71 0.31
N PRO A 59 -44.50 -14.82 1.47
CA PRO A 59 -43.05 -14.88 1.50
C PRO A 59 -42.54 -16.21 0.92
N PHE A 60 -41.52 -16.13 0.06
CA PHE A 60 -40.87 -17.29 -0.58
C PHE A 60 -39.46 -17.51 -0.04
N LEU A 61 -38.66 -16.45 0.05
CA LEU A 61 -37.30 -16.49 0.58
C LEU A 61 -37.16 -15.41 1.64
N VAL A 62 -36.73 -15.78 2.85
CA VAL A 62 -36.64 -14.89 4.01
C VAL A 62 -35.33 -15.08 4.77
N LEU A 63 -34.87 -14.04 5.45
CA LEU A 63 -33.85 -14.12 6.48
C LEU A 63 -34.50 -14.05 7.85
N SER A 64 -34.31 -15.09 8.64
CA SER A 64 -34.75 -15.16 10.03
C SER A 64 -34.01 -14.16 10.94
N GLU A 65 -34.50 -13.95 12.17
CA GLU A 65 -33.82 -13.16 13.21
C GLU A 65 -32.37 -13.61 13.46
N LYS A 66 -32.10 -14.91 13.32
CA LYS A 66 -30.76 -15.52 13.44
C LYS A 66 -29.92 -15.40 12.16
N LYS A 67 -30.30 -14.51 11.24
CA LYS A 67 -29.68 -14.32 9.91
C LYS A 67 -29.56 -15.59 9.07
N LYS A 68 -30.35 -16.63 9.36
CA LYS A 68 -30.38 -17.86 8.55
C LYS A 68 -31.30 -17.66 7.37
N MET A 69 -30.84 -18.02 6.19
CA MET A 69 -31.64 -18.06 4.97
C MET A 69 -32.70 -19.16 5.11
N VAL A 70 -33.95 -18.84 4.81
CA VAL A 70 -35.09 -19.78 4.89
C VAL A 70 -35.91 -19.71 3.60
N LEU A 71 -36.07 -20.87 2.97
CA LEU A 71 -36.94 -21.11 1.81
C LEU A 71 -38.29 -21.66 2.31
N LEU A 72 -39.37 -21.02 1.88
CA LEU A 72 -40.74 -21.34 2.26
C LEU A 72 -41.52 -22.00 1.10
N PRO A 73 -42.43 -22.93 1.40
CA PRO A 73 -43.27 -23.58 0.41
C PRO A 73 -44.32 -22.64 -0.20
N LEU A 74 -44.55 -22.80 -1.51
CA LEU A 74 -45.56 -22.05 -2.28
C LEU A 74 -46.97 -22.61 -2.11
N SER A 75 -47.96 -21.75 -1.86
CA SER A 75 -49.39 -22.11 -1.71
C SER A 75 -50.08 -22.59 -2.98
N ILE A 76 -49.49 -22.25 -4.14
CA ILE A 76 -49.94 -22.75 -5.45
C ILE A 76 -49.54 -24.22 -5.66
N LEU A 77 -48.54 -24.73 -4.91
CA LEU A 77 -47.97 -26.08 -5.10
C LEU A 77 -48.15 -27.02 -3.90
N HIS A 78 -48.16 -26.49 -2.67
CA HIS A 78 -48.09 -27.28 -1.44
C HIS A 78 -49.24 -26.95 -0.48
N LYS A 79 -49.70 -27.98 0.24
CA LYS A 79 -50.73 -27.84 1.29
C LYS A 79 -50.21 -27.16 2.55
N GLU A 80 -48.91 -27.24 2.80
CA GLU A 80 -48.26 -26.73 4.01
C GLU A 80 -47.73 -25.28 3.88
N ALA A 81 -48.16 -24.56 2.85
CA ALA A 81 -47.77 -23.18 2.63
C ALA A 81 -48.51 -22.20 3.56
N PRO A 82 -47.83 -21.14 4.05
CA PRO A 82 -48.49 -20.11 4.84
C PRO A 82 -49.41 -19.24 3.97
N GLU A 83 -50.68 -19.10 4.38
CA GLU A 83 -51.64 -18.20 3.71
C GLU A 83 -51.33 -16.72 4.00
N THR A 84 -50.90 -16.43 5.23
CA THR A 84 -50.28 -15.16 5.65
C THR A 84 -49.17 -15.50 6.65
N CYS A 85 -48.12 -14.67 6.75
CA CYS A 85 -46.99 -14.97 7.62
C CYS A 85 -46.45 -13.74 8.34
N ASP A 86 -46.79 -13.62 9.63
CA ASP A 86 -45.93 -12.95 10.60
C ASP A 86 -44.63 -13.77 10.72
N LEU A 87 -43.47 -13.09 10.65
CA LEU A 87 -42.16 -13.76 10.66
C LEU A 87 -41.83 -14.42 12.02
N THR A 88 -42.63 -14.14 13.04
CA THR A 88 -42.51 -14.66 14.41
C THR A 88 -43.06 -16.08 14.59
N SER A 89 -43.89 -16.59 13.67
CA SER A 89 -44.51 -17.93 13.75
C SER A 89 -43.82 -19.01 12.90
N LEU A 90 -42.62 -18.72 12.37
CA LEU A 90 -41.88 -19.59 11.43
C LEU A 90 -41.62 -21.03 11.93
N SER A 91 -41.75 -21.28 13.24
CA SER A 91 -41.57 -22.60 13.85
C SER A 91 -42.66 -23.62 13.50
N GLU A 92 -43.84 -23.18 13.05
CA GLU A 92 -44.98 -24.06 12.75
C GLU A 92 -45.07 -24.41 11.26
N VAL A 93 -44.51 -23.57 10.38
CA VAL A 93 -44.52 -23.75 8.92
C VAL A 93 -43.37 -24.66 8.49
N PRO A 94 -43.59 -25.75 7.72
CA PRO A 94 -42.51 -26.54 7.15
C PRO A 94 -41.64 -25.72 6.22
N HIS A 95 -40.34 -25.64 6.52
CA HIS A 95 -39.40 -24.80 5.78
C HIS A 95 -38.04 -25.50 5.62
N VAL A 96 -37.22 -24.98 4.71
CA VAL A 96 -35.80 -25.32 4.58
C VAL A 96 -34.98 -24.13 5.05
N ALA A 97 -34.06 -24.33 5.99
CA ALA A 97 -33.19 -23.28 6.49
C ALA A 97 -31.71 -23.67 6.37
N MET A 98 -30.86 -22.68 6.14
CA MET A 98 -29.40 -22.83 6.18
C MET A 98 -28.90 -23.09 7.62
N GLU A 99 -27.87 -23.93 7.78
CA GLU A 99 -27.31 -24.26 9.10
C GLU A 99 -26.49 -23.11 9.71
N THR A 100 -25.82 -22.31 8.88
CA THR A 100 -24.98 -21.18 9.26
C THR A 100 -25.73 -19.84 9.17
N GLU A 101 -25.14 -18.77 9.73
CA GLU A 101 -25.61 -17.40 9.50
C GLU A 101 -25.19 -16.93 8.10
N PHE A 102 -26.04 -16.13 7.44
CA PHE A 102 -25.76 -15.54 6.14
C PHE A 102 -24.64 -14.49 6.23
N PRO A 103 -23.52 -14.63 5.49
CA PRO A 103 -22.47 -13.63 5.46
C PRO A 103 -22.93 -12.37 4.70
N MET A 104 -23.06 -11.27 5.44
CA MET A 104 -23.32 -9.93 4.88
C MET A 104 -22.08 -9.39 4.16
N GLU A 105 -22.28 -8.46 3.24
CA GLU A 105 -21.23 -7.79 2.45
C GLU A 105 -20.34 -8.76 1.64
N LYS A 106 -20.91 -9.91 1.28
CA LYS A 106 -20.33 -10.89 0.37
C LYS A 106 -21.37 -11.31 -0.68
N TRP A 107 -20.87 -11.74 -1.84
CA TRP A 107 -21.67 -12.43 -2.83
C TRP A 107 -21.89 -13.88 -2.41
N ILE A 108 -23.13 -14.34 -2.53
CA ILE A 108 -23.53 -15.74 -2.33
C ILE A 108 -24.42 -16.16 -3.48
N HIS A 109 -24.20 -17.34 -4.05
CA HIS A 109 -25.11 -17.91 -5.03
C HIS A 109 -26.23 -18.67 -4.32
N ILE A 110 -27.47 -18.28 -4.60
CA ILE A 110 -28.69 -18.91 -4.07
C ILE A 110 -29.33 -19.71 -5.20
N GLY A 111 -29.63 -20.98 -4.94
CA GLY A 111 -30.47 -21.81 -5.79
C GLY A 111 -31.68 -22.32 -5.02
N CYS A 112 -32.87 -22.20 -5.59
CA CYS A 112 -34.10 -22.74 -5.03
C CYS A 112 -34.68 -23.73 -6.06
N GLU A 113 -34.71 -25.03 -5.76
CA GLU A 113 -35.49 -25.99 -6.54
C GLU A 113 -36.82 -26.23 -5.84
N VAL A 114 -37.91 -26.11 -6.60
CA VAL A 114 -39.27 -26.23 -6.12
C VAL A 114 -40.01 -27.21 -7.03
N SER A 115 -40.59 -28.24 -6.43
CA SER A 115 -41.43 -29.23 -7.10
C SER A 115 -42.64 -29.51 -6.22
N SER A 116 -43.71 -30.07 -6.78
CA SER A 116 -44.95 -30.38 -6.04
C SER A 116 -44.73 -31.28 -4.81
N ASP A 117 -43.65 -32.07 -4.80
CA ASP A 117 -43.33 -33.03 -3.73
C ASP A 117 -42.15 -32.59 -2.83
N PHE A 118 -41.42 -31.52 -3.16
CA PHE A 118 -40.28 -31.05 -2.36
C PHE A 118 -39.87 -29.59 -2.60
N VAL A 119 -39.23 -29.01 -1.59
CA VAL A 119 -38.43 -27.78 -1.70
C VAL A 119 -36.97 -28.06 -1.30
N LEU A 120 -36.03 -27.44 -2.00
CA LEU A 120 -34.58 -27.63 -1.85
C LEU A 120 -33.88 -26.28 -1.97
N LEU A 121 -32.99 -25.97 -1.01
CA LEU A 121 -32.18 -24.77 -1.01
C LEU A 121 -30.72 -25.14 -1.27
N HIS A 122 -30.12 -24.47 -2.24
CA HIS A 122 -28.70 -24.48 -2.54
C HIS A 122 -28.05 -23.16 -2.13
N ILE A 123 -26.86 -23.23 -1.57
CA ILE A 123 -26.00 -22.09 -1.22
C ILE A 123 -24.61 -22.40 -1.76
N ASP A 124 -24.09 -21.52 -2.62
CA ASP A 124 -22.78 -21.69 -3.30
C ASP A 124 -22.62 -23.06 -3.98
N GLY A 125 -23.73 -23.55 -4.54
CA GLY A 125 -23.85 -24.83 -5.23
C GLY A 125 -24.16 -26.02 -4.33
N GLU A 126 -23.77 -25.98 -3.06
CA GLU A 126 -24.03 -27.05 -2.09
C GLU A 126 -25.50 -27.08 -1.62
N ILE A 127 -26.01 -28.26 -1.29
CA ILE A 127 -27.37 -28.41 -0.75
C ILE A 127 -27.36 -27.98 0.72
N ALA A 128 -27.92 -26.80 0.99
CA ALA A 128 -28.09 -26.26 2.35
C ALA A 128 -29.26 -26.90 3.10
N GLY A 129 -30.23 -27.50 2.38
CA GLY A 129 -31.25 -28.34 3.00
C GLY A 129 -32.37 -28.75 2.04
N LYS A 130 -33.09 -29.83 2.39
CA LYS A 130 -34.23 -30.38 1.62
C LYS A 130 -35.42 -30.67 2.54
N LYS A 131 -36.63 -30.39 2.07
CA LYS A 131 -37.89 -30.78 2.74
C LYS A 131 -38.85 -31.43 1.74
N ALA A 132 -39.42 -32.57 2.12
CA ALA A 132 -40.54 -33.18 1.38
C ALA A 132 -41.85 -32.49 1.74
N MET A 133 -42.74 -32.33 0.77
CA MET A 133 -43.98 -31.55 0.85
C MET A 133 -45.17 -32.38 0.35
N SER A 134 -46.39 -31.97 0.69
CA SER A 134 -47.62 -32.59 0.17
C SER A 134 -48.19 -31.77 -0.99
N SER A 135 -48.11 -32.32 -2.20
CA SER A 135 -48.68 -31.71 -3.41
C SER A 135 -50.15 -31.30 -3.23
N LEU A 136 -50.46 -30.09 -3.71
CA LEU A 136 -51.82 -29.56 -3.84
C LEU A 136 -52.57 -30.19 -5.03
N PHE A 137 -51.85 -30.67 -6.05
CA PHE A 137 -52.43 -31.24 -7.27
C PHE A 137 -52.88 -32.69 -7.08
N ASN A 138 -54.18 -32.95 -7.25
CA ASN A 138 -54.65 -34.30 -7.57
C ASN A 138 -54.36 -34.61 -9.04
N LYS A 139 -53.89 -35.83 -9.32
CA LYS A 139 -53.52 -36.28 -10.69
C LYS A 139 -54.69 -36.30 -11.69
N ASP A 140 -55.92 -36.16 -11.21
CA ASP A 140 -57.14 -36.28 -12.01
C ASP A 140 -57.68 -34.94 -12.56
N SER A 141 -57.06 -33.79 -12.22
CA SER A 141 -57.53 -32.44 -12.62
C SER A 141 -56.57 -31.69 -13.54
N ILE A 142 -56.06 -32.35 -14.58
CA ILE A 142 -55.19 -31.74 -15.61
C ILE A 142 -56.06 -31.00 -16.66
N SER A 143 -56.69 -29.88 -16.30
CA SER A 143 -57.46 -29.07 -17.27
C SER A 143 -57.63 -27.57 -16.96
N SER A 144 -56.70 -26.93 -16.24
CA SER A 144 -56.79 -25.47 -16.02
C SER A 144 -55.43 -24.76 -15.94
N GLY A 145 -55.01 -24.17 -17.07
CA GLY A 145 -54.17 -22.96 -17.13
C GLY A 145 -52.69 -23.08 -16.76
N LEU A 146 -51.83 -22.47 -17.58
CA LEU A 146 -50.49 -22.07 -17.17
C LEU A 146 -50.60 -21.01 -16.07
N THR A 147 -50.44 -21.41 -14.80
CA THR A 147 -50.40 -20.46 -13.68
C THR A 147 -49.05 -19.74 -13.68
N LYS A 148 -49.02 -18.50 -14.16
CA LYS A 148 -47.84 -17.63 -14.02
C LYS A 148 -47.68 -17.18 -12.58
N ILE A 149 -46.52 -17.46 -12.01
CA ILE A 149 -46.09 -16.93 -10.71
C ILE A 149 -45.12 -15.78 -10.98
N THR A 150 -45.31 -14.64 -10.31
CA THR A 150 -44.31 -13.57 -10.31
C THR A 150 -43.64 -13.51 -8.95
N LEU A 151 -42.33 -13.71 -8.91
CA LEU A 151 -41.52 -13.45 -7.73
C LEU A 151 -40.98 -12.03 -7.79
N VAL A 152 -41.12 -11.28 -6.69
CA VAL A 152 -40.65 -9.90 -6.55
C VAL A 152 -39.93 -9.71 -5.21
N CYS A 153 -39.20 -8.60 -5.03
CA CYS A 153 -38.62 -8.25 -3.74
C CYS A 153 -39.69 -8.23 -2.62
N GLY A 154 -39.35 -8.76 -1.44
CA GLY A 154 -40.22 -8.79 -0.26
C GLY A 154 -40.22 -7.51 0.60
N GLY A 155 -39.43 -6.51 0.24
CA GLY A 155 -39.45 -5.20 0.92
C GLY A 155 -40.68 -4.36 0.53
N GLY A 156 -41.36 -3.80 1.52
CA GLY A 156 -42.39 -2.76 1.29
C GLY A 156 -41.76 -1.38 1.00
N ASP A 157 -42.60 -0.34 0.91
CA ASP A 157 -42.16 1.05 0.66
C ASP A 157 -41.13 1.57 1.69
N ASP A 158 -41.09 0.98 2.89
CA ASP A 158 -40.03 1.23 3.88
C ASP A 158 -38.71 0.55 3.47
N ASN A 159 -37.82 1.41 2.95
CA ASN A 159 -36.50 1.26 2.32
C ASN A 159 -35.39 0.51 3.12
N SER A 160 -35.78 -0.52 3.88
CA SER A 160 -35.02 -1.24 4.91
C SER A 160 -34.15 -2.38 4.38
N LEU A 161 -34.48 -2.94 3.21
CA LEU A 161 -33.76 -4.05 2.60
C LEU A 161 -32.83 -3.56 1.49
N GLN A 162 -31.53 -3.49 1.76
CA GLN A 162 -30.53 -2.96 0.84
C GLN A 162 -29.60 -4.07 0.36
N GLY A 163 -29.64 -4.33 -0.95
CA GLY A 163 -28.88 -5.40 -1.58
C GLY A 163 -28.97 -5.38 -3.10
N TYR A 164 -28.26 -6.31 -3.73
CA TYR A 164 -28.12 -6.43 -5.18
C TYR A 164 -28.24 -7.89 -5.61
N VAL A 165 -28.75 -8.10 -6.82
CA VAL A 165 -28.91 -9.38 -7.48
C VAL A 165 -28.14 -9.35 -8.80
N HIS A 166 -27.46 -10.44 -9.12
CA HIS A 166 -26.76 -10.60 -10.39
C HIS A 166 -27.12 -11.96 -11.03
N ASN A 167 -27.18 -11.97 -12.38
CA ASN A 167 -27.30 -13.18 -13.20
C ASN A 167 -28.48 -14.11 -12.78
N HIS A 168 -29.65 -13.52 -12.51
CA HIS A 168 -30.83 -14.29 -12.11
C HIS A 168 -31.44 -15.07 -13.27
N LYS A 169 -31.80 -16.34 -13.03
CA LYS A 169 -32.40 -17.23 -14.04
C LYS A 169 -33.46 -18.14 -13.44
N VAL A 170 -34.55 -18.30 -14.19
CA VAL A 170 -35.56 -19.33 -13.99
C VAL A 170 -35.25 -20.47 -14.97
N LEU A 171 -35.18 -21.69 -14.46
CA LEU A 171 -34.73 -22.88 -15.18
C LEU A 171 -35.74 -24.02 -14.97
N PRO A 172 -35.90 -24.94 -15.95
CA PRO A 172 -36.57 -26.22 -15.72
C PRO A 172 -35.79 -27.06 -14.70
N LEU A 173 -36.50 -27.91 -13.94
CA LEU A 173 -35.90 -28.81 -12.95
C LEU A 173 -34.92 -29.86 -13.54
N THR A 174 -34.88 -29.99 -14.87
CA THR A 174 -33.93 -30.84 -15.60
C THR A 174 -32.56 -30.18 -15.82
N SER A 175 -32.43 -28.88 -15.56
CA SER A 175 -31.18 -28.11 -15.71
C SER A 175 -30.45 -28.02 -14.37
N SER A 176 -29.14 -28.29 -14.38
CA SER A 176 -28.32 -28.26 -13.17
C SER A 176 -28.02 -26.83 -12.72
N ILE A 177 -28.38 -26.47 -11.49
CA ILE A 177 -28.02 -25.18 -10.86
C ILE A 177 -26.48 -24.96 -10.87
N MET A 178 -25.68 -26.03 -10.80
CA MET A 178 -24.21 -25.96 -10.79
C MET A 178 -23.63 -25.39 -12.09
N GLU A 179 -24.29 -25.60 -13.23
CA GLU A 179 -23.82 -25.07 -14.53
C GLU A 179 -23.99 -23.54 -14.62
N TYR A 180 -24.90 -22.98 -13.83
CA TYR A 180 -25.17 -21.55 -13.77
C TYR A 180 -24.41 -20.86 -12.64
N TYR A 181 -24.18 -21.55 -11.52
CA TYR A 181 -23.29 -21.12 -10.44
C TYR A 181 -21.91 -20.70 -10.96
N ALA A 182 -21.24 -21.55 -11.75
CA ALA A 182 -19.90 -21.30 -12.27
C ALA A 182 -19.86 -20.30 -13.46
N LYS A 183 -21.01 -19.87 -13.98
CA LYS A 183 -21.11 -19.14 -15.24
C LYS A 183 -21.43 -17.66 -15.01
N ASP A 184 -20.43 -16.82 -15.22
CA ASP A 184 -20.49 -15.36 -15.01
C ASP A 184 -20.74 -15.01 -13.53
N PRO A 185 -19.73 -15.23 -12.65
CA PRO A 185 -19.77 -14.81 -11.26
C PRO A 185 -19.62 -13.28 -11.13
N PRO A 186 -20.27 -12.65 -10.14
CA PRO A 186 -20.19 -11.21 -9.93
C PRO A 186 -18.79 -10.79 -9.47
N LEU A 187 -18.45 -9.54 -9.79
CA LEU A 187 -17.14 -8.95 -9.49
C LEU A 187 -17.12 -8.28 -8.12
N GLN A 188 -15.95 -8.26 -7.50
CA GLN A 188 -15.66 -7.54 -6.26
C GLN A 188 -14.29 -6.87 -6.33
N LEU A 189 -14.20 -5.62 -5.87
CA LEU A 189 -12.93 -4.91 -5.72
C LEU A 189 -12.36 -5.14 -4.31
N SER A 190 -11.07 -5.44 -4.21
CA SER A 190 -10.38 -5.73 -2.96
C SER A 190 -9.00 -5.07 -2.89
N ILE A 191 -8.46 -4.86 -1.69
CA ILE A 191 -7.07 -4.45 -1.48
C ILE A 191 -6.25 -5.72 -1.20
N ASP A 192 -5.13 -5.90 -1.89
CA ASP A 192 -4.16 -6.92 -1.53
C ASP A 192 -3.42 -6.49 -0.26
N ASN A 193 -3.81 -7.07 0.88
CA ASN A 193 -3.22 -6.77 2.18
C ASN A 193 -1.71 -7.09 2.27
N SER A 194 -1.13 -7.87 1.36
CA SER A 194 0.32 -8.10 1.32
C SER A 194 1.10 -6.86 0.86
N SER A 195 0.51 -6.03 0.00
CA SER A 195 1.07 -4.75 -0.44
C SER A 195 1.18 -3.73 0.71
N ALA A 196 0.29 -3.82 1.71
CA ALA A 196 0.25 -2.94 2.87
C ALA A 196 1.34 -3.21 3.92
N SER A 197 2.27 -4.14 3.68
CA SER A 197 3.35 -4.52 4.61
C SER A 197 4.30 -3.36 5.00
N GLU A 198 4.33 -2.27 4.25
CA GLU A 198 5.05 -1.03 4.60
C GLU A 198 4.29 -0.12 5.59
N ILE A 199 3.05 -0.44 5.96
CA ILE A 199 2.18 0.36 6.83
C ILE A 199 2.15 -0.27 8.24
N GLU A 200 2.41 0.53 9.26
CA GLU A 200 2.33 0.07 10.66
C GLU A 200 0.87 -0.04 11.09
N GLU A 201 0.43 -1.23 11.50
CA GLU A 201 -0.88 -1.46 12.10
C GLU A 201 -0.78 -1.39 13.64
N GLY A 202 -1.61 -0.56 14.26
CA GLY A 202 -1.73 -0.48 15.71
C GLY A 202 -2.47 -1.69 16.29
N SER A 203 -2.32 -1.93 17.60
CA SER A 203 -3.05 -2.99 18.31
C SER A 203 -4.59 -2.83 18.31
N ASP A 204 -5.08 -1.69 17.83
CA ASP A 204 -6.47 -1.33 17.62
C ASP A 204 -6.95 -1.53 16.16
N GLY A 205 -6.16 -2.18 15.29
CA GLY A 205 -6.50 -2.41 13.88
C GLY A 205 -6.43 -1.13 13.02
N VAL A 206 -5.74 -0.11 13.53
CA VAL A 206 -5.65 1.23 12.94
C VAL A 206 -4.33 1.38 12.20
N TRP A 207 -4.40 1.79 10.94
CA TRP A 207 -3.22 2.12 10.15
C TRP A 207 -2.58 3.43 10.62
N SER A 208 -1.30 3.32 10.92
CA SER A 208 -0.45 4.37 11.43
C SER A 208 0.56 4.74 10.33
N ILE A 209 0.14 5.60 9.41
CA ILE A 209 0.98 6.09 8.31
C ILE A 209 1.91 7.19 8.86
N VAL A 210 2.81 6.78 9.77
CA VAL A 210 3.75 7.69 10.42
C VAL A 210 4.91 7.98 9.47
N GLY A 211 4.88 9.18 8.88
CA GLY A 211 6.05 9.89 8.40
C GLY A 211 6.51 10.89 9.46
N GLY A 212 7.84 11.02 9.65
CA GLY A 212 8.40 12.00 10.60
C GLY A 212 8.03 13.46 10.26
N LYS A 213 8.17 14.36 11.25
CA LYS A 213 7.94 15.82 11.19
C LYS A 213 7.42 16.36 9.84
N ALA A 214 6.14 16.76 9.78
CA ALA A 214 5.54 17.76 8.87
C ALA A 214 5.87 17.70 7.35
N SER A 215 7.13 17.92 6.95
CA SER A 215 7.62 17.88 5.58
C SER A 215 7.77 16.45 5.01
N CYS A 216 8.09 15.45 5.84
CA CYS A 216 8.36 14.08 5.37
C CYS A 216 7.07 13.25 5.22
N ARG A 217 6.25 13.57 4.23
CA ARG A 217 5.08 12.77 3.84
C ARG A 217 5.55 11.39 3.35
N ARG A 218 5.21 10.32 4.07
CA ARG A 218 5.53 8.94 3.70
C ARG A 218 4.73 8.58 2.43
N ILE A 219 5.45 8.15 1.40
CA ILE A 219 4.85 7.47 0.24
C ILE A 219 4.77 5.99 0.61
N PHE A 220 3.65 5.35 0.29
CA PHE A 220 3.42 3.93 0.50
C PHE A 220 2.74 3.36 -0.75
N SER A 221 2.79 2.04 -0.93
CA SER A 221 2.15 1.36 -2.05
C SER A 221 0.93 0.58 -1.55
N LEU A 222 -0.14 0.55 -2.34
CA LEU A 222 -1.28 -0.34 -2.15
C LEU A 222 -1.69 -0.92 -3.50
N ASP A 223 -1.81 -2.23 -3.56
CA ASP A 223 -2.27 -2.96 -4.73
C ASP A 223 -3.74 -3.32 -4.57
N VAL A 224 -4.50 -3.11 -5.65
CA VAL A 224 -5.95 -3.33 -5.70
C VAL A 224 -6.22 -4.44 -6.71
N VAL A 225 -7.05 -5.42 -6.33
CA VAL A 225 -7.34 -6.61 -7.14
C VAL A 225 -8.84 -6.70 -7.41
N LEU A 226 -9.18 -6.93 -8.67
CA LEU A 226 -10.51 -7.29 -9.13
C LEU A 226 -10.67 -8.81 -9.04
N LEU A 227 -11.55 -9.25 -8.16
CA LEU A 227 -11.87 -10.65 -7.93
C LEU A 227 -13.25 -11.00 -8.49
N ASP A 228 -13.48 -12.27 -8.81
CA ASP A 228 -14.83 -12.83 -8.86
C ASP A 228 -15.32 -13.24 -7.45
N ALA A 229 -16.57 -13.69 -7.36
CA ALA A 229 -17.15 -14.25 -6.13
C ALA A 229 -16.40 -15.49 -5.59
N PHE A 230 -15.59 -16.16 -6.41
CA PHE A 230 -14.74 -17.28 -6.02
C PHE A 230 -13.36 -16.85 -5.52
N SER A 231 -13.09 -15.54 -5.45
CA SER A 231 -11.80 -14.94 -5.10
C SER A 231 -10.67 -15.20 -6.10
N HIS A 232 -10.98 -15.47 -7.37
CA HIS A 232 -9.99 -15.51 -8.45
C HIS A 232 -9.78 -14.12 -9.07
N PRO A 233 -8.53 -13.71 -9.39
CA PRO A 233 -8.27 -12.49 -10.14
C PRO A 233 -8.88 -12.52 -11.54
N ILE A 234 -9.60 -11.45 -11.92
CA ILE A 234 -10.26 -11.33 -13.22
C ILE A 234 -9.47 -10.40 -14.15
N ASN A 235 -8.96 -10.95 -15.25
CA ASN A 235 -8.30 -10.20 -16.30
C ASN A 235 -9.30 -9.36 -17.13
N LYS A 236 -9.70 -8.21 -16.59
CA LYS A 236 -10.55 -7.21 -17.26
C LYS A 236 -9.92 -5.83 -17.09
N GLU A 237 -9.70 -5.12 -18.20
CA GLU A 237 -9.21 -3.74 -18.16
C GLU A 237 -10.32 -2.80 -17.69
N LEU A 238 -10.21 -2.34 -16.45
CA LEU A 238 -11.09 -1.33 -15.87
C LEU A 238 -10.27 -0.19 -15.28
N GLU A 239 -10.90 0.97 -15.09
CA GLU A 239 -10.27 2.14 -14.47
C GLU A 239 -10.66 2.24 -12.99
N VAL A 240 -9.67 2.40 -12.13
CA VAL A 240 -9.84 2.56 -10.67
C VAL A 240 -9.17 3.86 -10.23
N ILE A 241 -9.86 4.63 -9.38
CA ILE A 241 -9.32 5.79 -8.68
C ILE A 241 -9.23 5.49 -7.19
N ALA A 242 -8.28 6.16 -6.53
CA ALA A 242 -8.19 6.21 -5.09
C ALA A 242 -8.59 7.60 -4.59
N SER A 243 -9.43 7.65 -3.57
CA SER A 243 -9.86 8.87 -2.89
C SER A 243 -9.72 8.70 -1.37
N LEU A 244 -9.72 9.81 -0.64
CA LEU A 244 -9.68 9.79 0.82
C LEU A 244 -11.04 10.19 1.37
N VAL A 245 -11.57 9.36 2.27
CA VAL A 245 -12.86 9.58 2.95
C VAL A 245 -12.67 9.57 4.46
N TYR A 246 -13.59 10.18 5.20
CA TYR A 246 -13.66 10.04 6.65
C TYR A 246 -14.24 8.66 7.03
N ALA A 247 -13.67 8.02 8.05
CA ALA A 247 -13.98 6.63 8.41
C ALA A 247 -15.31 6.43 9.17
N ASP A 248 -15.87 7.52 9.70
CA ASP A 248 -17.10 7.57 10.52
C ASP A 248 -18.37 7.80 9.67
N ASN A 249 -18.28 8.61 8.61
CA ASN A 249 -19.42 8.96 7.76
C ASN A 249 -19.21 8.75 6.25
N GLY A 250 -18.04 8.28 5.83
CA GLY A 250 -17.72 8.02 4.41
C GLY A 250 -17.65 9.27 3.52
N ALA A 251 -17.78 10.48 4.08
CA ALA A 251 -17.74 11.70 3.29
C ALA A 251 -16.33 11.94 2.71
N PRO A 252 -16.21 12.49 1.49
CA PRO A 252 -14.91 12.81 0.91
C PRO A 252 -14.18 13.85 1.76
N VAL A 253 -12.87 13.70 1.89
CA VAL A 253 -12.01 14.70 2.55
C VAL A 253 -11.80 15.86 1.59
N GLU A 254 -12.06 17.09 2.05
CA GLU A 254 -11.93 18.29 1.22
C GLU A 254 -10.46 18.63 0.91
N LYS A 255 -10.24 19.43 -0.13
CA LYS A 255 -8.92 19.98 -0.45
C LYS A 255 -8.45 20.89 0.69
N THR A 256 -7.14 20.95 0.92
CA THR A 256 -6.58 21.85 1.94
C THR A 256 -6.73 23.31 1.53
N SER A 257 -6.52 24.25 2.47
CA SER A 257 -6.55 25.70 2.20
C SER A 257 -5.59 26.14 1.10
N ASP A 258 -4.60 25.31 0.81
CA ASP A 258 -3.49 25.59 -0.08
C ASP A 258 -3.77 25.03 -1.49
N GLY A 259 -5.00 24.52 -1.72
CA GLY A 259 -5.50 23.96 -2.99
C GLY A 259 -5.09 22.51 -3.26
N GLU A 260 -4.25 21.93 -2.40
CA GLU A 260 -3.71 20.58 -2.58
C GLU A 260 -4.77 19.50 -2.26
N ALA A 261 -4.79 18.44 -3.08
CA ALA A 261 -5.68 17.30 -2.89
C ALA A 261 -5.32 16.49 -1.63
N PRO A 262 -6.29 15.87 -0.94
CA PRO A 262 -6.06 15.10 0.28
C PRO A 262 -5.20 13.83 0.04
N LEU A 263 -5.29 13.27 -1.16
CA LEU A 263 -4.56 12.07 -1.59
C LEU A 263 -3.90 12.33 -2.95
N LEU A 264 -2.59 12.11 -3.00
CA LEU A 264 -1.78 12.22 -4.19
C LEU A 264 -1.34 10.82 -4.64
N ALA A 265 -1.30 10.60 -5.94
CA ALA A 265 -0.66 9.45 -6.56
C ALA A 265 0.67 9.87 -7.21
N SER A 266 1.63 8.95 -7.28
CA SER A 266 2.94 9.17 -7.91
C SER A 266 3.18 8.17 -9.04
N GLN A 267 3.31 8.68 -10.26
CA GLN A 267 3.66 7.92 -11.47
C GLN A 267 4.89 8.55 -12.10
N ASP A 268 5.91 7.74 -12.40
CA ASP A 268 7.17 8.17 -13.03
C ASP A 268 7.88 9.35 -12.33
N GLY A 269 7.68 9.47 -11.00
CA GLY A 269 8.23 10.55 -10.18
C GLY A 269 7.42 11.86 -10.19
N VAL A 270 6.34 11.95 -10.96
CA VAL A 270 5.38 13.06 -10.96
C VAL A 270 4.28 12.79 -9.96
N GLU A 271 3.93 13.77 -9.14
CA GLU A 271 2.79 13.72 -8.21
C GLU A 271 1.58 14.45 -8.79
N PHE A 272 0.39 13.85 -8.66
CA PHE A 272 -0.89 14.41 -9.09
C PHE A 272 -1.98 13.99 -8.10
N ALA A 273 -3.15 14.65 -8.10
CA ALA A 273 -4.25 14.23 -7.25
C ALA A 273 -4.77 12.86 -7.70
N SER A 274 -4.94 11.92 -6.77
CA SER A 274 -5.22 10.51 -7.11
C SER A 274 -6.59 10.26 -7.78
N CYS A 275 -7.44 11.29 -7.82
CA CYS A 275 -8.71 11.31 -8.54
C CYS A 275 -8.61 11.86 -9.97
N ASP A 276 -7.56 12.63 -10.30
CA ASP A 276 -7.47 13.35 -11.58
C ASP A 276 -7.03 12.44 -12.74
N ARG A 277 -6.46 11.27 -12.42
CA ARG A 277 -6.07 10.24 -13.39
C ARG A 277 -6.40 8.85 -12.84
N PRO A 278 -7.41 8.16 -13.39
CA PRO A 278 -7.65 6.75 -13.07
C PRO A 278 -6.45 5.88 -13.45
N SER A 279 -6.15 4.89 -12.60
CA SER A 279 -5.19 3.84 -12.91
C SER A 279 -5.92 2.71 -13.63
N LYS A 280 -5.32 2.20 -14.71
CA LYS A 280 -5.85 1.04 -15.43
C LYS A 280 -5.47 -0.25 -14.71
N MET A 281 -6.45 -1.12 -14.50
CA MET A 281 -6.20 -2.47 -14.02
C MET A 281 -5.60 -3.31 -15.16
N LEU A 282 -4.39 -3.82 -14.94
CA LEU A 282 -3.71 -4.76 -15.84
C LEU A 282 -3.86 -6.16 -15.23
N HIS A 283 -4.42 -7.10 -15.99
CA HIS A 283 -4.69 -8.46 -15.50
C HIS A 283 -5.57 -8.53 -14.23
N GLY A 284 -6.41 -7.51 -14.00
CA GLY A 284 -7.20 -7.40 -12.76
C GLY A 284 -6.46 -6.80 -11.57
N HIS A 285 -5.25 -6.27 -11.76
CA HIS A 285 -4.44 -5.63 -10.71
C HIS A 285 -4.15 -4.16 -11.03
N ALA A 286 -4.24 -3.28 -10.04
CA ALA A 286 -3.78 -1.89 -10.14
C ALA A 286 -2.95 -1.51 -8.91
N SER A 287 -1.69 -1.12 -9.15
CA SER A 287 -0.77 -0.64 -8.12
C SER A 287 -0.88 0.87 -7.95
N PHE A 288 -1.13 1.33 -6.71
CA PHE A 288 -1.20 2.74 -6.37
C PHE A 288 -0.06 3.13 -5.44
N LYS A 289 0.82 4.00 -5.92
CA LYS A 289 1.86 4.64 -5.11
C LYS A 289 1.32 5.94 -4.52
N LEU A 290 0.82 5.85 -3.29
CA LEU A 290 0.01 6.88 -2.65
C LEU A 290 0.77 7.72 -1.63
N LYS A 291 0.30 8.95 -1.48
CA LYS A 291 0.84 9.96 -0.57
C LYS A 291 -0.31 10.80 -0.03
N ILE A 292 -0.63 10.64 1.24
CA ILE A 292 -1.60 11.53 1.91
C ILE A 292 -0.95 12.90 2.07
N SER A 293 -1.65 13.97 1.67
CA SER A 293 -1.13 15.33 1.78
C SER A 293 -1.17 15.81 3.25
N GLN A 294 -0.78 17.06 3.51
CA GLN A 294 -0.87 17.60 4.88
C GLN A 294 -2.33 17.89 5.24
N LEU A 295 -3.06 16.84 5.61
CA LEU A 295 -4.28 16.92 6.41
C LEU A 295 -3.91 17.58 7.73
N SER A 296 -4.11 18.90 7.75
CA SER A 296 -3.64 19.76 8.83
C SER A 296 -4.29 19.39 10.16
N SER A 297 -3.83 20.02 11.24
CA SER A 297 -4.45 19.96 12.58
C SER A 297 -5.86 20.60 12.66
N LYS A 298 -6.60 20.63 11.54
CA LYS A 298 -7.99 21.10 11.38
C LYS A 298 -8.97 19.96 11.09
N CYS A 299 -8.50 18.76 10.75
CA CYS A 299 -9.35 17.57 10.79
C CYS A 299 -9.43 17.13 12.26
N ASP A 300 -10.63 17.10 12.86
CA ASP A 300 -10.89 17.04 14.32
C ASP A 300 -10.49 15.72 15.01
N ASN A 301 -9.22 15.31 14.89
CA ASN A 301 -8.72 13.97 15.19
C ASN A 301 -9.52 12.83 14.52
N ARG A 302 -10.33 13.13 13.51
CA ARG A 302 -11.16 12.16 12.79
C ARG A 302 -10.29 11.16 12.04
N MET A 303 -10.78 9.93 11.99
CA MET A 303 -10.14 8.82 11.29
C MET A 303 -10.44 8.90 9.79
N PHE A 304 -9.52 8.46 8.94
CA PHE A 304 -9.68 8.42 7.50
C PHE A 304 -9.71 6.99 6.97
N ARG A 305 -10.15 6.78 5.73
CA ARG A 305 -9.88 5.57 4.95
C ARG A 305 -9.53 5.97 3.51
N ILE A 306 -8.70 5.17 2.87
CA ILE A 306 -8.52 5.22 1.42
C ILE A 306 -9.64 4.38 0.82
N MET A 307 -10.41 4.98 -0.09
CA MET A 307 -11.45 4.31 -0.86
C MET A 307 -10.93 4.14 -2.29
N PHE A 308 -10.81 2.91 -2.74
CA PHE A 308 -10.62 2.58 -4.15
C PHE A 308 -11.97 2.29 -4.78
N HIS A 309 -12.25 2.87 -5.95
CA HIS A 309 -13.52 2.72 -6.65
C HIS A 309 -13.37 2.92 -8.15
N MET A 310 -14.33 2.39 -8.91
CA MET A 310 -14.41 2.56 -10.36
C MET A 310 -15.28 3.79 -10.71
N PRO A 311 -14.78 4.81 -11.45
CA PRO A 311 -15.50 6.08 -11.67
C PRO A 311 -16.88 5.94 -12.34
N LYS A 312 -17.06 4.94 -13.22
CA LYS A 312 -18.34 4.69 -13.90
C LYS A 312 -19.37 3.93 -13.03
N LEU A 313 -18.95 3.39 -11.87
CA LEU A 313 -19.66 2.32 -11.15
C LEU A 313 -19.73 2.59 -9.63
N GLU A 314 -19.62 3.85 -9.23
CA GLU A 314 -19.57 4.29 -7.83
C GLU A 314 -20.87 4.00 -7.03
N THR A 315 -21.94 3.58 -7.69
CA THR A 315 -23.20 3.16 -7.08
C THR A 315 -23.11 1.79 -6.41
N TYR A 316 -22.15 0.95 -6.79
CA TYR A 316 -22.06 -0.44 -6.32
C TYR A 316 -21.08 -0.59 -5.15
N PRO A 317 -21.51 -1.06 -3.96
CA PRO A 317 -20.65 -1.13 -2.78
C PRO A 317 -19.55 -2.19 -2.90
N PHE A 318 -19.83 -3.31 -3.58
CA PHE A 318 -18.85 -4.38 -3.83
C PHE A 318 -17.77 -4.00 -4.86
N LEU A 319 -17.94 -2.91 -5.61
CA LEU A 319 -16.90 -2.32 -6.46
C LEU A 319 -16.14 -1.18 -5.77
N LYS A 320 -16.22 -1.13 -4.43
CA LYS A 320 -15.43 -0.24 -3.57
C LYS A 320 -14.61 -1.07 -2.60
N ALA A 321 -13.32 -0.76 -2.50
CA ALA A 321 -12.43 -1.35 -1.51
C ALA A 321 -11.96 -0.26 -0.53
N PHE A 322 -12.05 -0.52 0.76
CA PHE A 322 -11.68 0.45 1.81
C PHE A 322 -10.47 -0.05 2.59
N SER A 323 -9.51 0.83 2.84
CA SER A 323 -8.45 0.56 3.79
C SER A 323 -9.00 0.44 5.23
N PRO A 324 -8.27 -0.23 6.14
CA PRO A 324 -8.43 -0.01 7.57
C PRO A 324 -8.39 1.49 7.95
N PRO A 325 -8.97 1.87 9.10
CA PRO A 325 -8.98 3.27 9.53
C PRO A 325 -7.56 3.80 9.73
N ILE A 326 -7.27 4.95 9.15
CA ILE A 326 -5.99 5.65 9.23
C ILE A 326 -6.10 6.76 10.29
N ARG A 327 -5.18 6.78 11.25
CA ARG A 327 -5.17 7.81 12.30
C ARG A 327 -4.70 9.16 11.74
N CYS A 328 -5.41 10.23 12.10
CA CYS A 328 -5.02 11.59 11.74
C CYS A 328 -3.57 11.90 12.19
N ILE A 329 -2.77 12.51 11.31
CA ILE A 329 -1.33 12.78 11.53
C ILE A 329 -1.17 13.93 12.54
N SER A 330 -1.45 13.65 13.81
CA SER A 330 -1.40 14.59 14.92
C SER A 330 0.04 14.88 15.34
N ARG A 331 0.38 16.17 15.50
CA ARG A 331 1.73 16.63 15.90
C ARG A 331 2.03 16.47 17.41
N ASN A 332 1.20 15.76 18.18
CA ASN A 332 1.39 15.69 19.63
C ASN A 332 2.46 14.66 20.03
N ARG A 333 3.59 15.18 20.52
CA ARG A 333 4.60 14.43 21.26
C ARG A 333 3.97 13.78 22.50
N SER A 334 4.26 12.50 22.72
CA SER A 334 4.32 11.86 24.04
C SER A 334 3.08 11.98 24.95
N THR A 335 2.31 10.89 25.03
CA THR A 335 1.99 10.32 26.34
C THR A 335 2.96 9.18 26.64
N ARG A 336 4.02 9.47 27.41
CA ARG A 336 4.71 8.41 28.16
C ARG A 336 3.66 7.68 29.00
N ILE A 337 3.73 6.36 29.00
CA ILE A 337 3.13 5.52 30.04
C ILE A 337 3.68 6.01 31.37
N SER A 338 2.89 6.77 32.14
CA SER A 338 3.27 7.13 33.50
C SER A 338 3.00 5.93 34.39
N SER A 339 4.06 5.24 34.78
CA SER A 339 4.03 4.21 35.83
C SER A 339 3.62 4.86 37.16
N ARG A 340 2.30 4.94 37.43
CA ARG A 340 1.79 5.27 38.76
C ARG A 340 1.76 4.00 39.61
N LEU A 341 2.91 3.68 40.19
CA LEU A 341 2.95 2.85 41.40
C LEU A 341 3.38 3.73 42.59
N TRP A 342 2.57 3.67 43.64
CA TRP A 342 2.74 4.23 44.99
C TRP A 342 3.90 5.19 45.31
N LYS A 343 3.52 6.37 45.83
CA LYS A 343 4.02 6.81 47.15
C LYS A 343 2.87 7.19 48.08
N ARG A 344 3.08 6.91 49.37
CA ARG A 344 2.12 6.93 50.49
C ARG A 344 2.05 8.35 51.11
N PRO A 345 0.90 8.81 51.65
CA PRO A 345 0.77 10.16 52.19
C PRO A 345 1.29 10.28 53.64
N ALA A 346 1.52 11.50 54.09
CA ALA A 346 1.71 11.83 55.51
C ALA A 346 1.17 13.24 55.83
N SER A 347 0.18 13.32 56.74
CA SER A 347 -0.12 14.36 57.75
C SER A 347 -0.14 15.87 57.36
N ALA A 348 -1.04 16.72 57.87
CA ALA A 348 -1.92 16.62 59.05
C ALA A 348 -3.14 17.57 58.95
N ASN A 349 -4.19 17.32 59.76
CA ASN A 349 -5.30 18.20 60.22
C ASN A 349 -6.11 18.94 59.11
N ASP A 350 -7.44 19.01 59.06
CA ASP A 350 -8.56 18.67 59.95
C ASP A 350 -9.87 18.68 59.06
N GLN A 351 -11.11 18.32 59.44
CA GLN A 351 -11.74 17.94 60.72
C GLN A 351 -13.02 17.08 60.47
N LEU A 352 -13.81 16.82 61.53
CA LEU A 352 -15.27 16.53 61.63
C LEU A 352 -16.11 16.51 60.31
N ASN A 353 -16.97 15.52 59.99
CA ASN A 353 -17.90 14.73 60.83
C ASN A 353 -18.37 13.40 60.16
N LEU A 354 -18.79 12.42 60.99
CA LEU A 354 -19.92 11.47 60.89
C LEU A 354 -20.62 11.29 59.51
N SER A 355 -20.87 10.10 58.94
CA SER A 355 -21.49 8.85 59.49
C SER A 355 -21.28 7.64 58.54
N GLN A 356 -20.97 6.41 59.03
CA GLN A 356 -21.83 5.19 59.11
C GLN A 356 -22.63 4.84 57.82
N LEU A 357 -22.68 3.62 57.24
CA LEU A 357 -22.68 2.22 57.74
C LEU A 357 -21.98 1.25 56.71
N SER A 358 -21.13 0.27 57.07
CA SER A 358 -21.36 -1.19 57.33
C SER A 358 -22.10 -2.00 56.23
N GLY A 359 -21.74 -3.25 55.85
CA GLY A 359 -20.74 -4.25 56.30
C GLY A 359 -20.36 -5.23 55.16
N LEU A 360 -19.30 -6.06 55.24
CA LEU A 360 -19.27 -7.45 55.79
C LEU A 360 -20.28 -8.40 55.09
N ASP A 361 -19.97 -9.60 54.59
CA ASP A 361 -18.76 -10.49 54.60
C ASP A 361 -18.69 -11.21 53.22
N ASP A 362 -17.57 -11.63 52.61
CA ASP A 362 -16.41 -12.50 53.00
C ASP A 362 -16.67 -14.01 52.82
N GLU A 363 -15.57 -14.79 52.74
CA GLU A 363 -15.39 -16.21 52.36
C GLU A 363 -15.03 -16.53 50.88
N THR A 364 -14.05 -17.38 50.54
CA THR A 364 -12.64 -17.52 50.99
C THR A 364 -11.94 -18.61 50.15
N LEU A 365 -10.67 -18.38 49.74
CA LEU A 365 -9.56 -19.38 49.61
C LEU A 365 -9.75 -20.58 48.61
N GLU A 366 -8.72 -21.23 48.02
CA GLU A 366 -7.26 -21.08 48.07
C GLU A 366 -6.52 -21.71 46.85
N LEU A 367 -5.27 -21.28 46.63
CA LEU A 367 -4.06 -22.00 46.10
C LEU A 367 -4.20 -23.15 45.06
N HIS A 368 -3.39 -23.18 43.99
CA HIS A 368 -1.96 -23.52 44.10
C HIS A 368 -1.10 -23.17 42.85
N HIS A 369 0.17 -22.85 43.09
CA HIS A 369 1.23 -22.77 42.07
C HIS A 369 1.98 -24.10 41.90
N SER A 370 2.55 -24.32 40.71
CA SER A 370 3.76 -25.14 40.54
C SER A 370 4.69 -24.51 39.50
N SER A 371 5.98 -24.40 39.82
CA SER A 371 7.03 -23.83 38.98
C SER A 371 8.20 -24.82 38.85
N ILE A 372 8.81 -24.89 37.67
CA ILE A 372 10.20 -25.37 37.50
C ILE A 372 10.89 -24.43 36.50
N HIS A 373 12.15 -24.13 36.76
CA HIS A 373 13.02 -23.14 36.08
C HIS A 373 14.19 -23.86 35.36
N GLU A 374 14.67 -23.27 34.26
CA GLU A 374 16.10 -23.09 33.91
C GLU A 374 16.13 -22.15 32.66
N GLU A 375 16.60 -20.90 32.77
CA GLU A 375 18.00 -20.44 32.63
C GLU A 375 18.55 -20.60 31.19
N LYS A 376 19.22 -19.62 30.53
CA LYS A 376 19.66 -18.23 30.82
C LYS A 376 20.19 -17.66 29.47
N LEU A 377 20.06 -16.40 29.06
CA LEU A 377 21.00 -15.29 29.33
C LEU A 377 20.64 -14.07 28.46
N SER A 378 20.90 -12.87 28.96
CA SER A 378 21.05 -11.64 28.16
C SER A 378 22.17 -10.78 28.75
N PRO A 379 22.94 -10.03 27.95
CA PRO A 379 23.89 -9.04 28.46
C PRO A 379 23.37 -7.61 28.25
N SER A 380 23.26 -6.87 29.35
CA SER A 380 23.10 -5.42 29.33
C SER A 380 24.44 -4.72 29.49
N SER A 381 24.59 -3.52 28.96
CA SER A 381 25.43 -2.51 29.61
C SER A 381 24.96 -1.09 29.27
N LYS A 382 24.59 -0.34 30.31
CA LYS A 382 24.37 1.12 30.25
C LYS A 382 25.61 1.81 30.76
N ARG A 383 25.94 2.99 30.24
CA ARG A 383 26.79 3.96 30.95
C ARG A 383 26.04 5.27 31.16
N CYS A 384 25.76 5.58 32.43
CA CYS A 384 25.22 6.88 32.86
C CYS A 384 26.35 7.80 33.33
N ARG A 385 26.16 9.12 33.17
CA ARG A 385 26.57 10.23 34.06
C ARG A 385 26.11 11.56 33.42
N LEU A 386 25.95 12.70 34.11
CA LEU A 386 25.34 13.02 35.42
C LEU A 386 25.38 14.56 35.56
N GLY A 387 24.26 15.22 35.84
CA GLY A 387 24.21 16.67 36.11
C GLY A 387 24.35 17.58 34.87
N GLN A 388 23.88 18.83 34.88
CA GLN A 388 23.27 19.59 35.99
C GLN A 388 22.30 20.62 35.40
N ASP A 389 21.11 20.77 35.98
CA ASP A 389 20.13 21.79 35.58
C ASP A 389 20.53 23.16 36.16
N ASP A 390 20.39 24.22 35.36
CA ASP A 390 20.20 25.59 35.85
C ASP A 390 18.94 26.16 35.18
N GLU A 391 17.91 26.40 36.00
CA GLU A 391 16.59 26.86 35.59
C GLU A 391 16.51 28.38 35.72
N CYS A 392 16.13 29.08 34.65
CA CYS A 392 15.81 30.51 34.71
C CYS A 392 14.53 30.84 33.96
N ASN A 393 13.42 30.84 34.70
CA ASN A 393 12.14 31.36 34.23
C ASN A 393 12.13 32.89 34.28
N SER A 394 11.74 33.55 33.19
CA SER A 394 11.01 34.82 33.31
C SER A 394 10.04 35.04 32.14
N HIS A 395 8.76 35.15 32.48
CA HIS A 395 7.72 35.61 31.54
C HIS A 395 7.65 37.14 31.59
N SER A 396 7.57 37.82 30.43
CA SER A 396 6.68 38.98 30.32
C SER A 396 6.26 39.36 28.89
N ARG A 397 4.94 39.23 28.66
CA ARG A 397 4.04 40.18 27.97
C ARG A 397 4.19 40.46 26.46
N THR A 398 3.16 39.99 25.76
CA THR A 398 2.50 40.58 24.59
C THR A 398 2.27 42.09 24.66
N ALA A 399 2.41 42.82 23.53
CA ALA A 399 1.28 43.31 22.73
C ALA A 399 1.68 44.22 21.54
N ASN A 400 1.18 43.87 20.35
CA ASN A 400 0.73 44.71 19.23
C ASN A 400 1.35 46.12 18.99
N GLN A 401 1.93 46.32 17.80
CA GLN A 401 1.23 47.08 16.74
C GLN A 401 1.80 46.86 15.32
N VAL A 402 1.09 47.41 14.33
CA VAL A 402 1.02 46.96 12.92
C VAL A 402 1.58 48.02 11.95
N LYS A 403 1.94 47.58 10.73
CA LYS A 403 2.13 48.29 9.43
C LYS A 403 3.53 48.76 9.01
N ASN A 404 4.00 48.10 7.95
CA ASN A 404 4.54 48.63 6.69
C ASN A 404 5.51 49.83 6.72
N VAL A 405 6.69 49.63 6.13
CA VAL A 405 7.02 50.16 4.77
C VAL A 405 8.21 49.40 4.20
N VAL A 406 8.17 49.09 2.90
CA VAL A 406 9.30 48.55 2.13
C VAL A 406 10.17 49.71 1.65
N ARG A 407 11.48 49.68 1.92
CA ARG A 407 12.48 50.25 1.01
C ARG A 407 13.79 49.45 1.07
N ARG A 408 14.57 49.61 0.00
CA ARG A 408 15.65 48.76 -0.49
C ARG A 408 16.92 49.62 -0.59
N SER A 409 18.09 48.96 -0.61
CA SER A 409 19.39 49.50 -1.05
C SER A 409 19.97 50.68 -0.22
N ASP A 410 21.29 50.89 -0.11
CA ASP A 410 22.47 50.16 -0.62
C ASP A 410 23.69 50.42 0.28
N SER A 411 24.68 49.51 0.15
CA SER A 411 26.14 49.70 0.22
C SER A 411 26.85 50.65 1.22
N LEU A 412 27.94 50.08 1.75
CA LEU A 412 29.31 50.63 1.80
C LEU A 412 29.89 50.93 3.19
N GLU A 413 31.13 50.47 3.29
CA GLU A 413 32.15 50.52 4.32
C GLU A 413 32.25 51.85 5.10
N GLU A 414 32.52 51.75 6.40
CA GLU A 414 33.70 52.41 6.95
C GLU A 414 34.28 51.59 8.12
N LEU A 415 35.61 51.49 8.18
CA LEU A 415 36.31 50.95 9.33
C LEU A 415 36.35 52.01 10.43
N ASP A 416 36.23 51.59 11.69
CA ASP A 416 36.97 52.28 12.74
C ASP A 416 37.57 51.27 13.72
N VAL A 417 38.82 51.53 14.13
CA VAL A 417 39.64 50.66 14.97
C VAL A 417 40.38 51.54 15.98
N SER A 418 39.94 51.52 17.22
CA SER A 418 40.72 51.97 18.39
C SER A 418 40.37 51.09 19.60
N GLN A 419 41.31 50.23 19.99
CA GLN A 419 42.15 50.39 21.19
C GLN A 419 41.37 50.20 22.50
N THR A 420 41.38 48.99 23.06
CA THR A 420 42.38 48.51 24.05
C THR A 420 42.37 49.29 25.36
N ASP A 421 41.88 48.65 26.41
CA ASP A 421 42.57 48.65 27.71
C ASP A 421 42.84 47.19 28.11
N SER A 422 44.06 46.93 28.56
CA SER A 422 44.53 45.61 28.97
C SER A 422 44.65 45.55 30.48
N GLU A 423 44.34 44.40 31.08
CA GLU A 423 45.12 43.95 32.23
C GLU A 423 45.20 42.43 32.28
N SER A 424 46.43 41.93 32.36
CA SER A 424 46.76 40.52 32.55
C SER A 424 48.03 40.43 33.39
N PRO A 425 48.13 39.48 34.32
CA PRO A 425 49.41 38.93 34.74
C PRO A 425 49.64 37.55 34.12
N GLU A 426 50.90 37.25 33.84
CA GLU A 426 51.33 36.22 32.91
C GLU A 426 51.48 34.80 33.49
N ALA A 427 51.79 33.88 32.57
CA ALA A 427 52.73 32.76 32.74
C ALA A 427 52.23 31.45 33.37
N ARG A 428 51.87 30.51 32.49
CA ARG A 428 52.85 29.45 32.17
C ARG A 428 52.71 28.90 30.75
N ASN A 429 53.78 29.03 29.97
CA ASN A 429 53.92 28.44 28.64
C ASN A 429 54.31 26.96 28.72
N SER A 430 53.68 26.11 27.91
CA SER A 430 54.34 24.97 27.28
C SER A 430 53.85 24.84 25.83
N ALA A 431 54.72 25.18 24.88
CA ALA A 431 54.37 25.20 23.48
C ALA A 431 54.41 23.80 22.86
N LEU A 432 53.42 23.49 22.02
CA LEU A 432 53.58 22.60 20.87
C LEU A 432 53.08 23.34 19.63
N LYS A 433 53.94 23.43 18.61
CA LYS A 433 53.68 24.21 17.39
C LYS A 433 53.01 23.35 16.32
N SER A 434 52.17 24.06 15.54
CA SER A 434 51.97 23.92 14.08
C SER A 434 51.12 22.79 13.49
N THR A 435 50.45 23.18 12.39
CA THR A 435 49.70 22.39 11.37
C THR A 435 48.51 21.57 11.90
N SER A 436 47.26 22.03 11.82
CA SER A 436 46.58 22.58 10.64
C SER A 436 45.59 23.68 10.98
N SER A 437 45.26 24.55 10.00
CA SER A 437 44.10 25.44 10.13
C SER A 437 42.83 24.59 10.03
N SER A 438 42.22 24.24 11.16
CA SER A 438 40.90 23.60 11.17
C SER A 438 39.87 24.63 10.71
N ARG A 439 39.62 24.66 9.40
CA ARG A 439 38.39 25.21 8.83
C ARG A 439 37.23 24.57 9.60
N ASN A 440 36.26 25.37 10.05
CA ASN A 440 35.23 24.88 10.97
C ASN A 440 34.55 23.63 10.40
N PRO A 441 34.37 22.56 11.20
CA PRO A 441 33.65 21.38 10.73
C PRO A 441 32.24 21.77 10.26
N MET A 442 31.73 21.04 9.27
CA MET A 442 30.38 21.26 8.72
C MET A 442 29.37 21.36 9.85
N SER A 443 28.61 22.46 9.88
CA SER A 443 27.75 22.76 11.02
C SER A 443 26.71 21.67 11.27
N ASP A 444 26.34 21.46 12.53
CA ASP A 444 25.25 20.55 12.90
C ASP A 444 23.96 20.90 12.15
N ALA A 445 23.70 22.20 11.90
CA ALA A 445 22.58 22.66 11.10
C ALA A 445 22.64 22.14 9.65
N THR A 446 23.82 22.09 9.02
CA THR A 446 24.04 21.49 7.70
C THR A 446 23.77 19.99 7.71
N ILE A 447 24.24 19.29 8.75
CA ILE A 447 24.06 17.84 8.92
C ILE A 447 22.57 17.50 9.13
N PHE A 448 21.88 18.21 10.03
CA PHE A 448 20.44 18.06 10.24
C PHE A 448 19.62 18.45 9.00
N LYS A 449 20.01 19.52 8.27
CA LYS A 449 19.40 19.89 6.99
C LYS A 449 19.51 18.73 6.00
N TYR A 450 20.68 18.12 5.84
CA TYR A 450 20.84 16.95 4.98
C TYR A 450 20.00 15.76 5.43
N CYS A 451 20.01 15.40 6.72
CA CYS A 451 19.25 14.25 7.22
C CYS A 451 17.73 14.40 6.99
N LEU A 452 17.20 15.62 7.10
CA LEU A 452 15.77 15.92 6.96
C LEU A 452 15.33 16.29 5.52
N ALA A 453 16.28 16.57 4.63
CA ALA A 453 16.03 17.06 3.28
C ALA A 453 15.43 15.99 2.33
N GLY A 454 14.58 16.45 1.42
CA GLY A 454 14.15 15.68 0.23
C GLY A 454 15.30 15.46 -0.77
N LEU A 455 15.08 14.63 -1.79
CA LEU A 455 16.13 14.32 -2.78
C LEU A 455 16.64 15.58 -3.50
N THR A 456 15.75 16.46 -3.97
CA THR A 456 16.13 17.72 -4.64
C THR A 456 16.94 18.65 -3.75
N GLU A 457 16.55 18.77 -2.47
CA GLU A 457 17.26 19.58 -1.47
C GLU A 457 18.64 18.97 -1.15
N LYS A 458 18.73 17.64 -1.07
CA LYS A 458 20.01 16.91 -0.96
C LYS A 458 20.91 17.15 -2.17
N THR A 459 20.36 17.13 -3.39
CA THR A 459 21.10 17.43 -4.62
C THR A 459 21.70 18.82 -4.59
N LEU A 460 20.90 19.84 -4.25
CA LEU A 460 21.37 21.23 -4.16
C LEU A 460 22.43 21.39 -3.06
N LEU A 461 22.18 20.83 -1.87
CA LEU A 461 23.11 20.89 -0.74
C LEU A 461 24.43 20.16 -1.05
N LEU A 462 24.39 19.03 -1.75
CA LEU A 462 25.61 18.32 -2.16
C LEU A 462 26.36 19.02 -3.29
N LYS A 463 25.67 19.70 -4.23
CA LYS A 463 26.33 20.57 -5.22
C LYS A 463 27.03 21.75 -4.53
N GLU A 464 26.37 22.40 -3.58
CA GLU A 464 26.93 23.49 -2.74
C GLU A 464 28.16 23.03 -1.95
N ILE A 465 28.03 21.93 -1.17
CA ILE A 465 29.14 21.38 -0.38
C ILE A 465 30.29 20.88 -1.27
N SER A 466 30.00 20.21 -2.38
CA SER A 466 31.06 19.64 -3.24
C SER A 466 31.87 20.71 -3.97
N SER A 467 31.27 21.86 -4.29
CA SER A 467 31.95 22.99 -4.94
C SER A 467 32.86 23.79 -3.99
N THR A 468 32.63 23.72 -2.67
CA THR A 468 33.32 24.54 -1.67
C THR A 468 34.18 23.75 -0.68
N GLY A 469 33.89 22.46 -0.52
CA GLY A 469 34.50 21.58 0.48
C GLY A 469 35.64 20.70 -0.04
N SER A 470 36.55 20.32 0.86
CA SER A 470 37.60 19.33 0.59
C SER A 470 37.04 17.89 0.63
N ASN A 471 37.84 16.91 0.19
CA ASN A 471 37.44 15.50 0.26
C ASN A 471 37.34 15.02 1.72
N GLU A 472 38.21 15.53 2.59
CA GLU A 472 38.24 15.26 4.03
C GLU A 472 37.03 15.88 4.74
N GLU A 473 36.63 17.09 4.34
CA GLU A 473 35.40 17.74 4.82
C GLU A 473 34.14 16.96 4.40
N LEU A 474 34.07 16.51 3.15
CA LEU A 474 33.01 15.63 2.64
C LEU A 474 32.97 14.29 3.36
N LEU A 475 34.12 13.66 3.60
CA LEU A 475 34.22 12.41 4.36
C LEU A 475 33.75 12.61 5.80
N SER A 476 34.23 13.64 6.50
CA SER A 476 33.78 13.97 7.85
C SER A 476 32.27 14.21 7.92
N PHE A 477 31.73 15.01 6.99
CA PHE A 477 30.30 15.23 6.84
C PHE A 477 29.53 13.93 6.58
N SER A 478 30.03 13.04 5.73
CA SER A 478 29.46 11.73 5.43
C SER A 478 29.42 10.79 6.65
N HIS A 479 30.43 10.86 7.51
CA HIS A 479 30.48 10.14 8.78
C HIS A 479 29.46 10.68 9.78
N GLN A 480 29.35 12.01 9.91
CA GLN A 480 28.36 12.63 10.80
C GLN A 480 26.93 12.35 10.33
N VAL A 481 26.62 12.55 9.05
CA VAL A 481 25.30 12.19 8.49
C VAL A 481 24.99 10.70 8.73
N SER A 482 25.95 9.80 8.49
CA SER A 482 25.78 8.37 8.76
C SER A 482 25.47 8.06 10.23
N LEU A 483 26.06 8.82 11.17
CA LEU A 483 25.80 8.70 12.61
C LEU A 483 24.41 9.22 12.99
N TYR A 484 24.04 10.44 12.56
CA TYR A 484 22.77 11.08 12.94
C TYR A 484 21.53 10.52 12.22
N SER A 485 21.70 9.97 11.01
CA SER A 485 20.62 9.28 10.28
C SER A 485 20.46 7.80 10.67
N GLY A 486 21.47 7.21 11.32
CA GLY A 486 21.54 5.77 11.57
C GLY A 486 21.74 4.91 10.31
N CYS A 487 22.01 5.51 9.15
CA CYS A 487 22.08 4.83 7.86
C CYS A 487 23.46 5.02 7.19
N SER A 488 24.19 3.92 6.97
CA SER A 488 25.53 3.92 6.35
C SER A 488 25.50 4.31 4.87
N HIS A 489 24.41 3.99 4.15
CA HIS A 489 24.31 4.22 2.70
C HIS A 489 24.49 5.69 2.30
N HIS A 490 24.11 6.64 3.17
CA HIS A 490 24.39 8.07 2.95
C HIS A 490 25.88 8.38 2.82
N ARG A 491 26.76 7.59 3.47
CA ARG A 491 28.21 7.78 3.40
C ARG A 491 28.71 7.69 1.96
N HIS A 492 28.26 6.65 1.24
CA HIS A 492 28.63 6.40 -0.15
C HIS A 492 28.12 7.51 -1.08
N GLN A 493 26.85 7.91 -0.95
CA GLN A 493 26.25 8.95 -1.80
C GLN A 493 26.87 10.35 -1.60
N ILE A 494 27.29 10.66 -0.37
CA ILE A 494 28.03 11.90 -0.06
C ILE A 494 29.46 11.82 -0.59
N ALA A 495 30.17 10.71 -0.35
CA ALA A 495 31.56 10.55 -0.78
C ALA A 495 31.74 10.60 -2.31
N MET A 496 30.78 10.08 -3.08
CA MET A 496 30.84 10.14 -4.55
C MET A 496 30.43 11.50 -5.13
N ALA A 497 29.71 12.35 -4.38
CA ALA A 497 29.07 13.57 -4.88
C ALA A 497 30.01 14.48 -5.68
N LYS A 498 31.20 14.75 -5.12
CA LYS A 498 32.16 15.66 -5.74
C LYS A 498 32.72 15.13 -7.06
N ARG A 499 33.10 13.85 -7.10
CA ARG A 499 33.58 13.22 -8.34
C ARG A 499 32.48 13.13 -9.40
N LEU A 500 31.26 12.75 -9.01
CA LEU A 500 30.09 12.69 -9.88
C LEU A 500 29.87 14.05 -10.59
N ILE A 501 29.93 15.15 -9.84
CA ILE A 501 29.77 16.51 -10.38
C ILE A 501 30.96 16.91 -11.26
N GLU A 502 32.20 16.71 -10.80
CA GLU A 502 33.39 17.08 -11.55
C GLU A 502 33.54 16.31 -12.87
N GLU A 503 33.28 15.00 -12.86
CA GLU A 503 33.34 14.15 -14.05
C GLU A 503 32.15 14.38 -14.97
N GLY A 504 30.95 14.59 -14.42
CA GLY A 504 29.76 14.95 -15.21
C GLY A 504 29.92 16.28 -15.94
N ASN A 505 30.47 17.30 -15.29
CA ASN A 505 30.77 18.58 -15.93
C ASN A 505 31.84 18.43 -17.04
N LYS A 506 32.87 17.59 -16.83
CA LYS A 506 33.90 17.32 -17.85
C LYS A 506 33.28 16.59 -19.06
N ALA A 507 32.51 15.53 -18.83
CA ALA A 507 31.82 14.78 -19.86
C ALA A 507 30.82 15.67 -20.65
N TRP A 508 30.00 16.47 -19.96
CA TRP A 508 29.07 17.39 -20.63
C TRP A 508 29.80 18.44 -21.48
N ASN A 509 30.93 18.98 -21.01
CA ASN A 509 31.72 19.94 -21.79
C ASN A 509 32.33 19.31 -23.05
N LEU A 510 32.76 18.05 -22.99
CA LEU A 510 33.24 17.28 -24.15
C LEU A 510 32.12 17.00 -25.16
N ILE A 511 30.96 16.52 -24.67
CA ILE A 511 29.76 16.21 -25.47
C ILE A 511 29.20 17.48 -26.14
N SER A 512 28.99 18.53 -25.35
CA SER A 512 28.29 19.75 -25.81
C SER A 512 29.10 20.56 -26.80
N GLN A 513 30.43 20.65 -26.63
CA GLN A 513 31.27 21.58 -27.39
C GLN A 513 30.70 23.02 -27.38
N ASN A 514 30.15 23.44 -26.23
CA ASN A 514 29.41 24.69 -26.00
C ASN A 514 28.05 24.83 -26.74
N LYS A 515 27.47 23.74 -27.25
CA LYS A 515 26.10 23.71 -27.78
C LYS A 515 25.09 23.48 -26.66
N HIS A 516 23.94 24.14 -26.74
CA HIS A 516 22.84 23.98 -25.78
C HIS A 516 22.15 22.60 -25.91
N GLN A 517 22.17 22.03 -27.11
CA GLN A 517 21.59 20.72 -27.44
C GLN A 517 22.49 19.98 -28.44
N VAL A 518 22.54 18.65 -28.32
CA VAL A 518 23.37 17.75 -29.14
C VAL A 518 22.54 16.54 -29.61
N PRO A 519 22.62 16.10 -30.89
CA PRO A 519 21.93 14.89 -31.34
C PRO A 519 22.37 13.64 -30.57
N TRP A 520 21.42 12.80 -30.13
CA TRP A 520 21.68 11.60 -29.31
C TRP A 520 22.73 10.68 -29.93
N GLU A 521 22.61 10.38 -31.23
CA GLU A 521 23.54 9.47 -31.93
C GLU A 521 25.00 9.98 -31.92
N SER A 522 25.22 11.29 -31.71
CA SER A 522 26.56 11.88 -31.59
C SER A 522 27.12 11.90 -30.16
N VAL A 523 26.32 11.54 -29.14
CA VAL A 523 26.76 11.47 -27.73
C VAL A 523 27.05 10.06 -27.24
N VAL A 524 26.48 9.04 -27.90
CA VAL A 524 26.58 7.61 -27.52
C VAL A 524 28.02 7.18 -27.24
N PHE A 525 28.95 7.50 -28.16
CA PHE A 525 30.36 7.14 -28.04
C PHE A 525 31.03 7.72 -26.78
N GLU A 526 30.82 9.01 -26.49
CA GLU A 526 31.43 9.68 -25.34
C GLU A 526 30.82 9.22 -24.01
N ILE A 527 29.52 8.91 -24.00
CA ILE A 527 28.87 8.25 -22.85
C ILE A 527 29.51 6.88 -22.58
N GLU A 528 29.80 6.10 -23.63
CA GLU A 528 30.47 4.82 -23.50
C GLU A 528 31.90 4.95 -22.97
N GLU A 529 32.70 5.87 -23.53
CA GLU A 529 34.08 6.07 -23.11
C GLU A 529 34.16 6.43 -21.62
N GLN A 530 33.32 7.36 -21.14
CA GLN A 530 33.30 7.70 -19.72
C GLN A 530 32.75 6.55 -18.86
N PHE A 531 31.74 5.81 -19.33
CA PHE A 531 31.23 4.63 -18.62
C PHE A 531 32.32 3.56 -18.42
N MET A 532 33.00 3.16 -19.49
CA MET A 532 34.04 2.11 -19.45
C MET A 532 35.21 2.52 -18.55
N LYS A 533 35.60 3.79 -18.62
CA LYS A 533 36.65 4.42 -17.78
C LYS A 533 36.29 4.44 -16.30
N ILE A 534 35.05 4.77 -15.93
CA ILE A 534 34.61 4.78 -14.52
C ILE A 534 34.41 3.35 -14.01
N ALA A 535 33.79 2.48 -14.82
CA ALA A 535 33.52 1.09 -14.48
C ALA A 535 34.77 0.19 -14.49
N CYS A 536 35.93 0.70 -14.93
CA CYS A 536 37.16 -0.07 -15.14
C CYS A 536 36.93 -1.36 -15.98
N CYS A 537 35.96 -1.32 -16.89
CA CYS A 537 35.57 -2.46 -17.72
C CYS A 537 36.25 -2.37 -19.08
N ASN A 538 36.95 -3.43 -19.50
CA ASN A 538 37.61 -3.53 -20.80
C ASN A 538 37.06 -4.68 -21.67
N SER A 539 36.08 -5.42 -21.15
CA SER A 539 35.60 -6.72 -21.64
C SER A 539 34.19 -6.64 -22.24
N ARG A 540 33.35 -5.76 -21.70
CA ARG A 540 31.93 -5.63 -22.04
C ARG A 540 31.53 -4.17 -22.20
N ALA A 541 31.33 -3.80 -23.46
CA ALA A 541 30.72 -2.58 -23.96
C ALA A 541 29.23 -2.44 -23.55
N LEU A 542 28.66 -1.25 -23.76
CA LEU A 542 27.22 -1.03 -23.66
C LEU A 542 26.54 -1.45 -24.96
N THR A 543 25.37 -2.08 -24.85
CA THR A 543 24.56 -2.50 -25.99
C THR A 543 23.60 -1.40 -26.44
N GLN A 544 23.03 -1.54 -27.64
CA GLN A 544 21.99 -0.62 -28.13
C GLN A 544 20.79 -0.52 -27.17
N GLN A 545 20.39 -1.62 -26.53
CA GLN A 545 19.33 -1.64 -25.52
C GLN A 545 19.70 -0.83 -24.27
N ASP A 546 20.96 -0.92 -23.82
CA ASP A 546 21.47 -0.13 -22.71
C ASP A 546 21.39 1.38 -23.03
N PHE A 547 21.76 1.80 -24.24
CA PHE A 547 21.64 3.20 -24.67
C PHE A 547 20.18 3.65 -24.82
N GLU A 548 19.28 2.80 -25.31
CA GLU A 548 17.86 3.12 -25.37
C GLU A 548 17.25 3.33 -23.98
N LEU A 549 17.69 2.57 -22.97
CA LEU A 549 17.27 2.81 -21.59
C LEU A 549 17.91 4.09 -21.02
N LEU A 550 19.19 4.37 -21.29
CA LEU A 550 19.82 5.63 -20.89
C LEU A 550 19.11 6.85 -21.52
N ARG A 551 18.68 6.75 -22.78
CA ARG A 551 17.86 7.78 -23.45
C ARG A 551 16.50 7.98 -22.78
N ARG A 552 15.84 6.87 -22.41
CA ARG A 552 14.59 6.89 -21.60
C ARG A 552 14.81 7.59 -20.25
N ILE A 553 15.90 7.30 -19.53
CA ILE A 553 16.24 7.92 -18.22
C ILE A 553 16.60 9.40 -18.37
N ALA A 554 17.29 9.79 -19.44
CA ALA A 554 17.57 11.19 -19.77
C ALA A 554 16.29 12.01 -20.00
N GLY A 555 15.21 11.35 -20.44
CA GLY A 555 13.96 12.01 -20.85
C GLY A 555 14.09 12.78 -22.17
N CYS A 556 15.03 12.38 -23.03
CA CYS A 556 15.24 13.00 -24.35
C CYS A 556 14.77 12.11 -25.50
N GLN A 557 14.47 12.74 -26.63
CA GLN A 557 14.19 12.07 -27.90
C GLN A 557 15.46 12.13 -28.77
N GLU A 558 15.44 12.89 -29.86
CA GLU A 558 16.58 13.02 -30.77
C GLU A 558 17.71 13.92 -30.24
N TYR A 559 17.43 14.84 -29.31
CA TYR A 559 18.38 15.86 -28.84
C TYR A 559 18.54 15.85 -27.32
N LEU A 560 19.80 15.84 -26.85
CA LEU A 560 20.19 15.89 -25.45
C LEU A 560 20.57 17.33 -25.05
N ALA A 561 19.95 17.83 -23.99
CA ALA A 561 20.30 19.09 -23.31
C ALA A 561 21.01 18.79 -21.97
N GLN A 562 21.68 19.79 -21.38
CA GLN A 562 22.45 19.61 -20.13
C GLN A 562 21.61 19.02 -19.00
N GLU A 563 20.39 19.50 -18.80
CA GLU A 563 19.47 19.00 -17.76
C GLU A 563 19.05 17.54 -17.97
N ASN A 564 19.01 17.07 -19.21
CA ASN A 564 18.70 15.68 -19.55
C ASN A 564 19.94 14.79 -19.38
N PHE A 565 21.13 15.31 -19.73
CA PHE A 565 22.40 14.67 -19.40
C PHE A 565 22.58 14.52 -17.89
N GLU A 566 22.32 15.57 -17.09
CA GLU A 566 22.44 15.51 -15.63
C GLU A 566 21.50 14.46 -15.00
N LYS A 567 20.26 14.31 -15.48
CA LYS A 567 19.32 13.25 -15.04
C LYS A 567 19.89 11.85 -15.29
N MET A 568 20.37 11.60 -16.51
CA MET A 568 20.98 10.33 -16.90
C MET A 568 22.27 10.06 -16.11
N TRP A 569 23.14 11.07 -15.96
CA TRP A 569 24.41 10.96 -15.28
C TRP A 569 24.26 10.66 -13.78
N CYS A 570 23.24 11.25 -13.13
CA CYS A 570 22.90 10.92 -11.74
C CYS A 570 22.47 9.45 -11.56
N TRP A 571 22.08 8.74 -12.62
CA TRP A 571 21.84 7.30 -12.58
C TRP A 571 23.06 6.49 -13.01
N LEU A 572 23.68 6.83 -14.14
CA LEU A 572 24.78 6.09 -14.75
C LEU A 572 26.06 6.12 -13.91
N TYR A 573 26.40 7.25 -13.29
CA TYR A 573 27.66 7.38 -12.54
C TYR A 573 27.72 6.47 -11.30
N PRO A 574 26.70 6.41 -10.42
CA PRO A 574 26.66 5.43 -9.32
C PRO A 574 26.69 3.96 -9.77
N VAL A 575 26.07 3.66 -10.92
CA VAL A 575 26.10 2.31 -11.53
C VAL A 575 27.51 1.96 -11.99
N ALA A 576 28.16 2.82 -12.77
CA ALA A 576 29.54 2.64 -13.22
C ALA A 576 30.51 2.52 -12.02
N LEU A 577 30.38 3.37 -11.01
CA LEU A 577 31.19 3.31 -9.78
C LEU A 577 30.96 2.01 -8.96
N THR A 578 29.79 1.39 -9.09
CA THR A 578 29.54 0.07 -8.48
C THR A 578 30.15 -1.06 -9.31
N LEU A 579 30.09 -0.96 -10.65
CA LEU A 579 30.77 -1.86 -11.58
C LEU A 579 32.30 -1.77 -11.51
N SER A 580 32.87 -0.67 -11.00
CA SER A 580 34.32 -0.51 -10.80
C SER A 580 34.90 -1.39 -9.68
N LYS A 581 34.07 -2.10 -8.91
CA LYS A 581 34.50 -3.02 -7.85
C LYS A 581 34.76 -4.40 -8.45
N ASP A 582 35.98 -4.92 -8.36
CA ASP A 582 36.46 -6.15 -9.02
C ASP A 582 35.48 -7.33 -9.01
N TRP A 583 34.82 -7.58 -7.87
CA TRP A 583 33.87 -8.69 -7.69
C TRP A 583 32.54 -8.49 -8.44
N ILE A 584 32.05 -7.24 -8.54
CA ILE A 584 30.93 -6.89 -9.42
C ILE A 584 31.39 -6.87 -10.88
N ASN A 585 32.56 -6.30 -11.16
CA ASN A 585 33.13 -6.23 -12.51
C ASN A 585 33.26 -7.62 -13.14
N THR A 586 33.67 -8.61 -12.34
CA THR A 586 33.76 -10.02 -12.73
C THR A 586 32.40 -10.60 -13.15
N MET A 587 31.31 -10.23 -12.45
CA MET A 587 29.94 -10.63 -12.81
C MET A 587 29.45 -9.93 -14.07
N TRP A 588 29.71 -8.62 -14.20
CA TRP A 588 29.36 -7.84 -15.39
C TRP A 588 30.07 -8.34 -16.66
N SER A 589 31.38 -8.59 -16.54
CA SER A 589 32.26 -9.10 -17.59
C SER A 589 31.96 -10.54 -18.02
N SER A 590 31.22 -11.30 -17.22
CA SER A 590 30.95 -12.70 -17.51
C SER A 590 29.95 -12.84 -18.65
N THR A 591 30.36 -13.46 -19.75
CA THR A 591 29.51 -13.73 -20.92
C THR A 591 28.78 -15.06 -20.82
N SER A 592 29.25 -15.99 -19.99
CA SER A 592 28.61 -17.29 -19.76
C SER A 592 28.97 -17.85 -18.37
N PRO A 593 28.01 -17.91 -17.42
CA PRO A 593 26.66 -17.34 -17.49
C PRO A 593 26.67 -15.81 -17.38
N LYS A 594 25.73 -15.14 -18.04
CA LYS A 594 25.61 -13.67 -18.10
C LYS A 594 24.97 -13.11 -16.82
N TRP A 595 25.71 -13.05 -15.71
CA TRP A 595 25.18 -12.77 -14.37
C TRP A 595 24.35 -11.49 -14.23
N ILE A 596 24.76 -10.40 -14.88
CA ILE A 596 24.02 -9.13 -14.90
C ILE A 596 23.57 -8.91 -16.34
N GLU A 597 22.26 -8.87 -16.58
CA GLU A 597 21.71 -8.89 -17.94
C GLU A 597 22.08 -7.62 -18.73
N GLY A 598 22.11 -6.47 -18.05
CA GLY A 598 22.41 -5.17 -18.64
C GLY A 598 21.75 -4.06 -17.83
N PHE A 599 21.47 -2.95 -18.49
CA PHE A 599 20.53 -1.95 -18.04
C PHE A 599 19.15 -2.35 -18.58
N ILE A 600 18.37 -3.02 -17.73
CA ILE A 600 16.99 -3.42 -18.01
C ILE A 600 16.04 -2.84 -16.97
N THR A 601 14.80 -2.57 -17.35
CA THR A 601 13.77 -2.07 -16.43
C THR A 601 13.28 -3.17 -15.47
N LYS A 602 12.36 -2.81 -14.55
CA LYS A 602 11.69 -3.81 -13.71
C LYS A 602 10.83 -4.72 -14.58
N GLU A 603 10.08 -4.13 -15.49
CA GLU A 603 9.09 -4.75 -16.36
C GLU A 603 9.77 -5.70 -17.37
N GLU A 604 10.89 -5.28 -17.96
CA GLU A 604 11.71 -6.11 -18.85
C GLU A 604 12.26 -7.36 -18.10
N ALA A 605 12.72 -7.19 -16.85
CA ALA A 605 13.18 -8.30 -16.01
C ALA A 605 12.04 -9.25 -15.61
N GLU A 606 10.88 -8.72 -15.20
CA GLU A 606 9.70 -9.51 -14.85
C GLU A 606 9.19 -10.29 -16.07
N THR A 607 9.14 -9.65 -17.25
CA THR A 607 8.77 -10.31 -18.52
C THR A 607 9.73 -11.45 -18.86
N SER A 608 11.04 -11.29 -18.66
CA SER A 608 12.03 -12.36 -18.91
C SER A 608 11.81 -13.60 -18.03
N LEU A 609 11.25 -13.41 -16.84
CA LEU A 609 10.85 -14.49 -15.92
C LEU A 609 9.44 -15.04 -16.19
N GLN A 610 8.63 -14.37 -17.01
CA GLN A 610 7.27 -14.80 -17.35
C GLN A 610 7.19 -15.73 -18.57
N GLY A 611 8.23 -15.78 -19.41
CA GLY A 611 8.42 -16.81 -20.45
C GLY A 611 7.37 -16.88 -21.56
N SER A 612 7.70 -17.56 -22.66
CA SER A 612 6.74 -17.79 -23.77
C SER A 612 5.66 -18.84 -23.46
N ARG A 613 5.78 -19.55 -22.32
CA ARG A 613 4.86 -20.63 -21.87
C ARG A 613 4.27 -20.38 -20.48
N GLY A 614 4.38 -19.15 -19.97
CA GLY A 614 4.10 -18.83 -18.57
C GLY A 614 5.34 -18.95 -17.68
N LEU A 615 5.15 -18.60 -16.41
CA LEU A 615 6.20 -18.27 -15.45
C LEU A 615 7.32 -19.33 -15.40
N GLN A 616 8.57 -18.86 -15.45
CA GLN A 616 9.73 -19.73 -15.30
C GLN A 616 9.71 -20.43 -13.94
N GLU A 617 10.35 -21.60 -13.88
CA GLU A 617 10.38 -22.43 -12.68
C GLU A 617 10.90 -21.65 -11.45
N SER A 618 10.40 -22.01 -10.27
CA SER A 618 10.81 -21.41 -8.99
C SER A 618 12.33 -21.38 -8.80
N GLY A 619 12.79 -20.28 -8.20
CA GLY A 619 14.20 -19.97 -7.96
C GLY A 619 14.96 -19.43 -9.17
N THR A 620 14.29 -19.19 -10.30
CA THR A 620 14.89 -18.49 -11.45
C THR A 620 14.99 -16.99 -11.16
N PHE A 621 16.17 -16.39 -11.36
CA PHE A 621 16.42 -14.98 -11.05
C PHE A 621 17.30 -14.23 -12.06
N VAL A 622 17.15 -12.90 -12.10
CA VAL A 622 17.92 -11.96 -12.92
C VAL A 622 18.46 -10.83 -12.03
N LEU A 623 19.69 -10.39 -12.27
CA LEU A 623 20.30 -9.23 -11.60
C LEU A 623 20.25 -7.99 -12.51
N ARG A 624 19.87 -6.86 -11.94
CA ARG A 624 19.74 -5.58 -12.64
C ARG A 624 20.00 -4.38 -11.73
N PHE A 625 20.28 -3.23 -12.33
CA PHE A 625 20.30 -1.95 -11.63
C PHE A 625 18.89 -1.32 -11.64
N PRO A 626 18.36 -0.81 -10.51
CA PRO A 626 17.03 -0.21 -10.47
C PRO A 626 17.03 1.20 -11.10
N THR A 627 16.24 1.37 -12.16
CA THR A 627 16.03 2.66 -12.85
C THR A 627 15.44 3.75 -11.96
N SER A 628 14.70 3.38 -10.91
CA SER A 628 14.03 4.28 -9.97
C SER A 628 14.92 4.76 -8.80
N ARG A 629 16.26 4.68 -8.94
CA ARG A 629 17.25 4.98 -7.89
C ARG A 629 18.45 5.75 -8.45
N SER A 630 18.28 7.06 -8.62
CA SER A 630 19.36 7.98 -9.04
C SER A 630 19.95 8.74 -7.85
N TRP A 631 21.21 9.16 -7.96
CA TRP A 631 21.88 10.00 -6.96
C TRP A 631 21.05 11.29 -6.70
N PRO A 632 20.89 11.73 -5.44
CA PRO A 632 21.55 11.29 -4.22
C PRO A 632 20.76 10.26 -3.39
N HIS A 633 19.93 9.42 -4.02
CA HIS A 633 19.21 8.35 -3.32
C HIS A 633 20.21 7.38 -2.65
N PRO A 634 20.01 6.96 -1.38
CA PRO A 634 20.89 6.01 -0.67
C PRO A 634 21.29 4.79 -1.50
N ASP A 635 20.31 4.14 -2.15
CA ASP A 635 20.49 2.97 -2.99
C ASP A 635 20.92 3.26 -4.45
N ALA A 636 21.34 4.48 -4.82
CA ALA A 636 21.78 4.74 -6.19
C ALA A 636 23.04 3.92 -6.52
N GLY A 637 23.00 3.18 -7.65
CA GLY A 637 24.03 2.21 -8.04
C GLY A 637 23.90 0.82 -7.41
N SER A 638 22.90 0.57 -6.55
CA SER A 638 22.64 -0.75 -5.97
C SER A 638 22.21 -1.80 -7.01
N LEU A 639 22.34 -3.08 -6.66
CA LEU A 639 21.78 -4.18 -7.44
C LEU A 639 20.45 -4.67 -6.84
N VAL A 640 19.52 -5.05 -7.70
CA VAL A 640 18.28 -5.74 -7.37
C VAL A 640 18.30 -7.12 -7.99
N VAL A 641 17.91 -8.13 -7.22
CA VAL A 641 17.55 -9.44 -7.74
C VAL A 641 16.05 -9.51 -7.95
N THR A 642 15.63 -9.77 -9.19
CA THR A 642 14.24 -10.08 -9.55
C THR A 642 14.15 -11.60 -9.73
N TYR A 643 13.22 -12.28 -9.05
CA TYR A 643 13.17 -13.74 -9.01
C TYR A 643 11.77 -14.32 -8.84
N VAL A 644 11.58 -15.57 -9.27
CA VAL A 644 10.36 -16.35 -9.06
C VAL A 644 10.43 -17.11 -7.73
N SER A 645 9.50 -16.83 -6.80
CA SER A 645 9.42 -17.54 -5.52
C SER A 645 8.76 -18.92 -5.65
N SER A 646 8.83 -19.70 -4.56
CA SER A 646 8.14 -21.00 -4.43
C SER A 646 6.61 -20.91 -4.57
N LYS A 647 6.04 -19.71 -4.38
CA LYS A 647 4.62 -19.42 -4.58
C LYS A 647 4.26 -19.05 -6.03
N HIS A 648 5.21 -19.16 -6.96
CA HIS A 648 5.04 -18.75 -8.36
C HIS A 648 4.63 -17.27 -8.50
N ALA A 649 5.21 -16.42 -7.66
CA ALA A 649 5.09 -14.96 -7.72
C ALA A 649 6.46 -14.34 -7.97
N ILE A 650 6.51 -13.18 -8.64
CA ILE A 650 7.77 -12.48 -8.91
C ILE A 650 8.04 -11.46 -7.81
N HIS A 651 9.24 -11.52 -7.25
CA HIS A 651 9.69 -10.61 -6.20
C HIS A 651 10.92 -9.81 -6.66
N ASN A 652 11.07 -8.61 -6.11
CA ASN A 652 12.21 -7.72 -6.36
C ASN A 652 12.88 -7.40 -5.03
N LYS A 653 14.09 -7.91 -4.79
CA LYS A 653 14.83 -7.76 -3.53
C LYS A 653 16.10 -6.96 -3.76
N LEU A 654 16.29 -5.90 -2.96
CA LEU A 654 17.50 -5.08 -2.98
C LEU A 654 18.67 -5.85 -2.35
N ILE A 655 19.84 -5.86 -3.01
CA ILE A 655 21.05 -6.50 -2.47
C ILE A 655 21.85 -5.47 -1.66
N SER A 656 22.04 -5.73 -0.37
CA SER A 656 22.91 -4.89 0.48
C SER A 656 24.38 -5.17 0.20
N LEU A 657 25.02 -4.29 -0.58
CA LEU A 657 26.45 -4.37 -0.89
C LEU A 657 27.34 -3.88 0.27
N ASP A 658 26.79 -3.07 1.19
CA ASP A 658 27.52 -2.44 2.30
C ASP A 658 27.87 -3.40 3.45
N GLN A 659 27.03 -4.41 3.70
CA GLN A 659 27.22 -5.35 4.82
C GLN A 659 28.26 -6.45 4.52
N MET A 660 28.57 -6.71 3.25
CA MET A 660 29.34 -7.89 2.88
C MET A 660 30.82 -7.77 3.28
N PHE A 661 31.49 -6.64 2.98
CA PHE A 661 32.96 -6.52 3.13
C PHE A 661 33.49 -5.19 3.71
N SER A 662 32.85 -4.64 4.75
CA SER A 662 33.31 -3.40 5.42
C SER A 662 34.56 -3.54 6.33
N SER A 663 35.34 -4.62 6.20
CA SER A 663 36.56 -4.86 6.98
C SER A 663 37.62 -5.58 6.15
N ALA A 664 38.82 -5.00 6.03
CA ALA A 664 39.96 -5.55 5.28
C ALA A 664 40.41 -6.95 5.75
N GLU A 665 40.07 -7.37 6.98
CA GLU A 665 40.35 -8.73 7.47
C GLU A 665 39.48 -9.81 6.80
N ARG A 666 38.31 -9.44 6.25
CA ARG A 666 37.34 -10.40 5.67
C ARG A 666 37.59 -10.69 4.19
N GLU A 667 38.39 -9.86 3.53
CA GLU A 667 38.68 -9.90 2.08
C GLU A 667 39.36 -11.20 1.64
N LYS A 668 40.13 -11.85 2.53
CA LYS A 668 40.80 -13.14 2.27
C LYS A 668 39.91 -14.39 2.37
N ASN A 669 38.73 -14.27 2.98
CA ASN A 669 37.76 -15.37 3.15
C ASN A 669 36.37 -15.00 2.60
N ALA A 670 36.32 -13.99 1.72
CA ALA A 670 35.12 -13.55 1.05
C ALA A 670 34.61 -14.62 0.08
N LYS A 671 33.39 -15.13 0.29
CA LYS A 671 32.70 -15.87 -0.78
C LYS A 671 32.35 -14.90 -1.92
N PRO A 672 32.54 -15.28 -3.20
CA PRO A 672 32.04 -14.53 -4.34
C PRO A 672 30.53 -14.23 -4.19
N LEU A 673 30.07 -13.08 -4.71
CA LEU A 673 28.63 -12.73 -4.67
C LEU A 673 27.79 -13.78 -5.40
N GLN A 674 28.33 -14.40 -6.45
CA GLN A 674 27.75 -15.56 -7.15
C GLN A 674 27.38 -16.69 -6.18
N ASP A 675 28.33 -17.11 -5.34
CA ASP A 675 28.16 -18.19 -4.36
C ASP A 675 27.21 -17.79 -3.23
N MET A 676 27.18 -16.50 -2.87
CA MET A 676 26.24 -15.98 -1.88
C MET A 676 24.81 -15.96 -2.41
N LEU A 677 24.61 -15.56 -3.67
CA LEU A 677 23.29 -15.58 -4.33
C LEU A 677 22.78 -17.01 -4.46
N LEU A 678 23.59 -17.95 -4.95
CA LEU A 678 23.21 -19.37 -5.09
C LEU A 678 23.08 -20.12 -3.75
N ALA A 679 23.47 -19.49 -2.63
CA ALA A 679 23.23 -20.02 -1.29
C ALA A 679 21.89 -19.55 -0.68
N GLU A 680 21.23 -18.53 -1.25
CA GLU A 680 19.88 -18.14 -0.83
C GLU A 680 18.88 -19.21 -1.31
N PRO A 681 18.03 -19.77 -0.43
CA PRO A 681 17.14 -20.89 -0.78
C PRO A 681 16.08 -20.53 -1.83
N GLU A 682 15.84 -19.24 -2.07
CA GLU A 682 14.91 -18.71 -3.06
C GLU A 682 15.57 -18.42 -4.42
N LEU A 683 16.89 -18.64 -4.58
CA LEU A 683 17.67 -18.30 -5.78
C LEU A 683 18.46 -19.54 -6.26
N SER A 684 17.85 -20.36 -7.11
CA SER A 684 18.41 -21.65 -7.57
C SER A 684 19.14 -21.58 -8.91
N ARG A 685 18.71 -20.71 -9.84
CA ARG A 685 19.30 -20.61 -11.18
C ARG A 685 19.20 -19.20 -11.76
N LEU A 686 20.16 -18.85 -12.59
CA LEU A 686 20.10 -17.63 -13.39
C LEU A 686 19.08 -17.79 -14.53
N GLY A 687 18.16 -16.84 -14.66
CA GLY A 687 17.28 -16.70 -15.81
C GLY A 687 18.05 -16.32 -17.08
N ARG A 688 17.44 -16.54 -18.24
CA ARG A 688 17.95 -16.08 -19.54
C ARG A 688 16.85 -15.32 -20.24
N GLN A 689 17.19 -14.15 -20.77
CA GLN A 689 16.33 -13.46 -21.71
C GLN A 689 16.41 -14.19 -23.06
N GLU A 690 15.33 -14.86 -23.47
CA GLU A 690 15.19 -15.30 -24.87
C GLU A 690 14.98 -14.04 -25.71
N ILE A 691 16.04 -13.61 -26.40
CA ILE A 691 15.98 -12.47 -27.32
C ILE A 691 15.18 -12.93 -28.55
N TYR A 692 14.02 -12.32 -28.76
CA TYR A 692 13.20 -12.40 -29.97
C TYR A 692 13.39 -11.15 -30.83
#